data_AF-A0A9D7SPT4-F1
#
_entry.id   AF-A0A9D7SPT4-F1
#
_cell.length_a   1.000
_cell.length_b   1.000
_cell.length_c   1.000
_cell.angle_alpha   90.00
_cell.angle_beta   90.00
_cell.angle_gamma   90.00
#
_symmetry.space_group_name_H-M   'P 1'
#
loop_
_entity.id
_entity.type
_entity.pdbx_description
1 polymer ?
#
loop_
_entity_poly.entity_id
_entity_poly.type
_entity_poly.pdbx_seq_one_letter_code
_entity_poly.pdbx_strand_id
1 'polypeptide(L)'
;MRRILPGMVLMIHLCLPAFSQNNVGIGTQKPDPSALLDIQSLDKGVLVPRMTTEQMQAIVMPVSGLLIYNTSTSSFWYYKNAVDTWMEINPTERKGRLLTNTSIQDTDGDTWVDVEKFPNENIIRFSVAGDELMTISHNPNGVPLLNIGNQSNNVMIGKDAGFNTIPVGDTTGTDNVFIGYSAGFVNTSGRQNVGIGLFALNTNLNGSQNTALGDYALVTNISGRHNVGLGFNALHGNTAGNSNIGIGYETLHSSDIQSKQIAIGDSSLYSNTDGVENIGIGYKTLSSNIDGFYNLAIGNLTLTENTSGTSNIALGIGALKKNTEGSDNIGIGGESLFENTTGSNNIAIGSAVLAANTTGSHNLAMGEGSMFTNTTGNRNIGIGEFSLGANISGNGNVAVGRASMFNDTTGNFNVAVGNNTLYYATSVSNLVAIGDSALYKTGFGATEIIHGRGNTAIGKSTLKDNTLGFANTAVGLRSLTKNIDGVGNTAVGGSSLVSNLNGSENVAIGVSSMFHNEVGSHNVAIGSFSLANSTEVDYLVAIGDSALVNNEGEANVAVGAFALTYNDVGEENTAVGFECLRGNTEGNLNTAVGARALTSNNSGIGNTAIGANTLKNNTDGTGNVAVGVNALTSNVTGILNCAFGSNALYSNIVGDTNTAIGHNALHNNSIGFNNTALGAYSLYSNLSGTENNALGVSALSGNLVGSFNTAIGFNSMYNNTVGNQNTAVGNHSMEFNTVGFENTAMGNYALYHNTIGNFNTGLGKEALKENTSGTNNTAVGIVALKSNVSGNYNVAVGSGALRENTTGYNNVATGYAALVNNKTGSNNVALGFETLKTNTTGKYNMALGASALSSNKSGNYNIGIGFNALYANSRGYSNTAIAVEALYSNTTGFENLAIGDEALFENTTGYGNTALGIVSLQNNVSGIYNVAIGAGAADELTTGKRNTAVGTNSYGFATSGDFNTIIGYGAGPSLITGNNNTLIGGSADAPLAAITNATAIGYSSSVARSNSMVFGNTSVNRWSFGTQVSETKAIVVGSSSSNGNGAFLSLTGTWTNVSDMHKKENFTTLDGKDLLAKVRSLPVTKWKYKGSDEYHIGPMAQDFYKTFQLGTDNLSISTVDPAGIALRAIQELDTQLQEKDAQISALQAEVNQLKAMTSKVEQLEAALKSLTEKVAASSSALTSVKN
;
A
#
# COMPACT_ATOMS: atom_id res chain seq x y z
N MET A 1 64.31 8.51 21.65
CA MET A 1 65.17 7.44 21.07
C MET A 1 64.33 6.17 21.02
N ARG A 2 64.14 5.53 19.86
CA ARG A 2 63.29 4.33 19.70
C ARG A 2 64.08 3.14 19.14
N ARG A 3 63.49 1.95 19.25
CA ARG A 3 64.13 0.62 19.36
C ARG A 3 63.23 -0.42 18.63
N ILE A 4 63.68 -1.68 18.54
CA ILE A 4 62.87 -2.92 18.36
C ILE A 4 62.48 -3.33 16.90
N LEU A 5 63.12 -4.43 16.43
CA LEU A 5 62.59 -5.65 15.74
C LEU A 5 61.72 -5.54 14.45
N PRO A 6 61.76 -6.53 13.51
CA PRO A 6 61.44 -7.95 13.75
C PRO A 6 62.34 -9.04 13.09
N GLY A 7 62.11 -10.31 13.45
CA GLY A 7 62.52 -11.52 12.71
C GLY A 7 61.32 -12.14 11.95
N MET A 8 61.33 -13.40 11.47
CA MET A 8 62.31 -14.50 11.58
C MET A 8 61.99 -15.57 10.50
N VAL A 9 62.97 -16.35 9.98
CA VAL A 9 62.74 -17.38 8.93
C VAL A 9 63.62 -18.65 9.10
N LEU A 10 62.95 -19.81 9.28
CA LEU A 10 63.20 -21.20 8.83
C LEU A 10 64.59 -21.93 8.83
N MET A 11 64.54 -23.22 9.20
CA MET A 11 65.39 -24.40 8.80
C MET A 11 66.73 -24.76 9.51
N ILE A 12 67.35 -25.91 9.12
CA ILE A 12 68.13 -26.88 9.95
C ILE A 12 69.42 -27.41 9.24
N HIS A 13 70.56 -27.72 9.94
CA HIS A 13 71.50 -28.91 9.77
C HIS A 13 72.83 -28.86 10.65
N LEU A 14 73.76 -29.85 10.54
CA LEU A 14 74.84 -30.28 11.52
C LEU A 14 76.34 -30.14 11.08
N CYS A 15 77.35 -30.28 12.02
CA CYS A 15 78.67 -31.03 11.92
C CYS A 15 79.69 -30.86 13.14
N LEU A 16 80.94 -31.44 13.15
CA LEU A 16 81.61 -32.09 14.36
C LEU A 16 82.98 -31.58 15.04
N PRO A 17 84.20 -32.24 15.04
CA PRO A 17 84.94 -32.64 16.31
C PRO A 17 86.52 -32.44 16.49
N ALA A 18 87.12 -32.95 17.61
CA ALA A 18 88.56 -33.28 17.97
C ALA A 18 89.54 -32.17 18.54
N PHE A 19 90.74 -32.34 19.19
CA PHE A 19 91.54 -33.30 20.04
C PHE A 19 92.93 -32.64 20.47
N SER A 20 93.92 -33.09 21.32
CA SER A 20 94.14 -33.98 22.51
C SER A 20 95.64 -34.00 23.04
N GLN A 21 95.98 -34.07 24.37
CA GLN A 21 97.32 -34.47 24.95
C GLN A 21 97.20 -35.01 26.43
N ASN A 22 98.30 -35.51 27.05
CA ASN A 22 98.41 -36.47 28.18
C ASN A 22 98.30 -35.94 29.65
N ASN A 23 98.26 -36.92 30.58
CA ASN A 23 97.98 -36.91 32.04
C ASN A 23 96.50 -36.72 32.40
N VAL A 24 95.94 -37.67 33.17
CA VAL A 24 94.49 -37.84 33.36
C VAL A 24 94.06 -37.36 34.75
N GLY A 25 93.83 -36.06 34.85
CA GLY A 25 92.97 -35.46 35.87
C GLY A 25 91.53 -35.41 35.37
N ILE A 26 90.63 -36.20 35.96
CA ILE A 26 89.20 -36.20 35.60
C ILE A 26 88.49 -35.19 36.50
N GLY A 27 88.49 -33.91 36.08
CA GLY A 27 87.85 -32.79 36.79
C GLY A 27 88.83 -31.85 37.51
N THR A 28 90.09 -32.25 37.67
CA THR A 28 91.20 -31.35 38.00
C THR A 28 92.07 -31.09 36.76
N GLN A 29 92.40 -29.83 36.47
CA GLN A 29 93.34 -29.46 35.40
C GLN A 29 94.81 -29.47 35.85
N LYS A 30 95.07 -29.89 37.10
CA LYS A 30 96.43 -30.03 37.63
C LYS A 30 96.48 -31.27 38.55
N PRO A 31 96.40 -32.48 37.98
CA PRO A 31 96.46 -33.72 38.76
C PRO A 31 97.75 -33.80 39.57
N ASP A 32 97.69 -34.38 40.77
CA ASP A 32 98.81 -34.39 41.71
C ASP A 32 100.05 -35.14 41.14
N PRO A 33 101.29 -34.62 41.29
CA PRO A 33 102.50 -35.28 40.75
C PRO A 33 102.78 -36.69 41.29
N SER A 34 102.16 -37.09 42.41
CA SER A 34 102.26 -38.44 42.98
C SER A 34 101.14 -39.39 42.52
N ALA A 35 100.10 -38.88 41.86
CA ALA A 35 98.95 -39.66 41.41
C ALA A 35 99.01 -39.95 39.90
N LEU A 36 98.94 -41.23 39.52
CA LEU A 36 98.88 -41.64 38.11
C LEU A 36 97.46 -41.50 37.50
N LEU A 37 96.45 -41.33 38.35
CA LEU A 37 95.06 -41.08 38.02
C LEU A 37 94.42 -40.30 39.18
N ASP A 38 93.82 -39.15 38.87
CA ASP A 38 93.24 -38.21 39.85
C ASP A 38 91.83 -37.83 39.39
N ILE A 39 90.81 -37.93 40.25
CA ILE A 39 89.39 -37.88 39.86
C ILE A 39 88.60 -37.02 40.86
N GLN A 40 88.00 -35.95 40.34
CA GLN A 40 87.24 -34.96 41.11
C GLN A 40 85.91 -34.65 40.39
N SER A 41 84.79 -35.09 40.96
CA SER A 41 83.44 -34.77 40.50
C SER A 41 82.53 -34.49 41.70
N LEU A 42 81.50 -33.66 41.49
CA LEU A 42 80.48 -33.33 42.49
C LEU A 42 79.16 -34.10 42.26
N ASP A 43 79.06 -34.86 41.17
CA ASP A 43 77.83 -35.50 40.67
C ASP A 43 78.01 -36.93 40.14
N LYS A 44 79.23 -37.47 40.09
CA LYS A 44 79.57 -38.80 39.53
C LYS A 44 80.66 -39.52 40.34
N GLY A 45 80.64 -40.86 40.28
CA GLY A 45 81.61 -41.74 40.97
C GLY A 45 82.38 -42.68 40.03
N VAL A 46 83.30 -43.45 40.60
CA VAL A 46 84.19 -44.38 39.88
C VAL A 46 83.59 -45.78 39.81
N LEU A 47 83.62 -46.41 38.63
CA LEU A 47 83.21 -47.80 38.41
C LEU A 47 84.46 -48.69 38.27
N VAL A 48 84.69 -49.60 39.22
CA VAL A 48 85.83 -50.54 39.22
C VAL A 48 85.56 -51.77 38.33
N PRO A 49 86.59 -52.59 38.00
CA PRO A 49 86.40 -53.79 37.18
C PRO A 49 85.33 -54.73 37.75
N ARG A 50 84.40 -55.14 36.87
CA ARG A 50 83.29 -56.05 37.17
C ARG A 50 83.54 -57.39 36.48
N MET A 51 83.75 -58.44 37.27
CA MET A 51 84.16 -59.76 36.80
C MET A 51 83.56 -60.89 37.65
N THR A 52 83.48 -62.11 37.13
CA THR A 52 82.97 -63.29 37.85
C THR A 52 83.96 -63.86 38.87
N THR A 53 83.52 -64.73 39.78
CA THR A 53 84.40 -65.43 40.74
C THR A 53 85.48 -66.24 40.02
N GLU A 54 85.14 -66.92 38.93
CA GLU A 54 86.10 -67.69 38.13
C GLU A 54 87.12 -66.78 37.46
N GLN A 55 86.69 -65.64 36.91
CA GLN A 55 87.61 -64.63 36.37
C GLN A 55 88.49 -63.97 37.44
N MET A 56 87.98 -63.81 38.67
CA MET A 56 88.73 -63.29 39.82
C MET A 56 89.78 -64.31 40.33
N GLN A 57 89.44 -65.59 40.38
CA GLN A 57 90.34 -66.67 40.80
C GLN A 57 91.36 -67.07 39.72
N ALA A 58 91.01 -66.93 38.44
CA ALA A 58 91.92 -67.14 37.31
C ALA A 58 92.98 -66.04 37.14
N ILE A 59 92.98 -65.00 37.99
CA ILE A 59 94.07 -64.02 38.05
C ILE A 59 95.31 -64.70 38.62
N VAL A 60 96.24 -65.07 37.75
CA VAL A 60 97.54 -65.63 38.14
C VAL A 60 98.38 -64.52 38.80
N MET A 61 98.88 -64.79 40.02
CA MET A 61 99.67 -63.85 40.85
C MET A 61 98.99 -62.47 41.04
N PRO A 62 97.82 -62.37 41.68
CA PRO A 62 97.18 -61.07 41.91
C PRO A 62 98.02 -60.21 42.87
N VAL A 63 97.90 -58.89 42.70
CA VAL A 63 98.68 -57.91 43.47
C VAL A 63 97.89 -57.46 44.72
N SER A 64 98.57 -57.29 45.85
CA SER A 64 97.91 -56.94 47.11
C SER A 64 97.21 -55.59 47.00
N GLY A 65 95.94 -55.54 47.39
CA GLY A 65 95.09 -54.35 47.26
C GLY A 65 94.39 -54.20 45.90
N LEU A 66 94.56 -55.16 44.97
CA LEU A 66 93.75 -55.21 43.75
C LEU A 66 92.27 -55.34 44.13
N LEU A 67 91.49 -54.28 43.90
CA LEU A 67 90.07 -54.19 44.23
C LEU A 67 89.22 -54.44 42.98
N ILE A 68 88.27 -55.36 43.09
CA ILE A 68 87.29 -55.66 42.03
C ILE A 68 85.88 -55.70 42.63
N TYR A 69 84.87 -55.56 41.78
CA TYR A 69 83.49 -55.90 42.14
C TYR A 69 83.17 -57.25 41.49
N ASN A 70 83.02 -58.27 42.32
CA ASN A 70 82.74 -59.62 41.86
C ASN A 70 81.26 -59.70 41.47
N THR A 71 80.96 -59.78 40.19
CA THR A 71 79.59 -59.87 39.67
C THR A 71 78.94 -61.22 39.91
N SER A 72 79.69 -62.28 40.22
CA SER A 72 79.11 -63.56 40.63
C SER A 72 78.58 -63.52 42.07
N THR A 73 79.20 -62.74 42.96
CA THR A 73 78.72 -62.54 44.35
C THR A 73 77.97 -61.21 44.54
N SER A 74 77.99 -60.32 43.54
CA SER A 74 77.49 -58.94 43.59
C SER A 74 78.07 -58.11 44.74
N SER A 75 79.35 -58.31 45.07
CA SER A 75 80.02 -57.68 46.21
C SER A 75 81.45 -57.24 45.91
N PHE A 76 82.03 -56.40 46.76
CA PHE A 76 83.41 -55.92 46.61
C PHE A 76 84.42 -56.88 47.26
N TRP A 77 85.46 -57.23 46.51
CA TRP A 77 86.54 -58.10 46.94
C TRP A 77 87.90 -57.46 46.66
N TYR A 78 88.86 -57.64 47.56
CA TYR A 78 90.25 -57.23 47.38
C TYR A 78 91.23 -58.37 47.61
N TYR A 79 92.32 -58.42 46.87
CA TYR A 79 93.35 -59.44 47.09
C TYR A 79 94.33 -59.06 48.21
N LYS A 80 94.82 -60.05 48.96
CA LYS A 80 95.67 -59.82 50.14
C LYS A 80 96.80 -60.85 50.24
N ASN A 81 97.98 -60.51 49.70
CA ASN A 81 99.13 -61.44 49.59
C ASN A 81 99.66 -61.97 50.94
N ALA A 82 99.33 -61.33 52.07
CA ALA A 82 99.68 -61.84 53.39
C ALA A 82 98.99 -63.18 53.76
N VAL A 83 97.95 -63.56 53.00
CA VAL A 83 97.21 -64.84 53.10
C VAL A 83 96.93 -65.44 51.71
N ASP A 84 97.57 -64.91 50.67
CA ASP A 84 97.45 -65.27 49.24
C ASP A 84 96.02 -65.59 48.77
N THR A 85 95.05 -64.76 49.17
CA THR A 85 93.64 -64.97 48.86
C THR A 85 92.85 -63.66 48.69
N TRP A 86 91.70 -63.78 48.04
CA TRP A 86 90.69 -62.73 47.91
C TRP A 86 89.86 -62.61 49.20
N MET A 87 89.59 -61.37 49.62
CA MET A 87 88.87 -61.01 50.84
C MET A 87 87.64 -60.15 50.49
N GLU A 88 86.46 -60.56 50.96
CA GLU A 88 85.21 -59.80 50.81
C GLU A 88 85.13 -58.62 51.82
N ILE A 89 84.36 -57.58 51.47
CA ILE A 89 84.11 -56.42 52.34
C ILE A 89 82.61 -56.27 52.64
N ASN A 90 82.15 -56.80 53.78
CA ASN A 90 80.83 -56.49 54.36
C ASN A 90 80.85 -56.66 55.91
N PRO A 91 80.30 -55.76 56.76
CA PRO A 91 80.57 -55.78 58.20
C PRO A 91 79.35 -55.91 59.13
N THR A 92 79.32 -56.95 60.00
CA THR A 92 78.63 -56.91 61.33
C THR A 92 79.03 -58.10 62.23
N GLU A 93 80.25 -58.08 62.82
CA GLU A 93 80.68 -59.08 63.82
C GLU A 93 80.35 -58.68 65.27
N ARG A 94 80.15 -59.67 66.16
CA ARG A 94 80.93 -59.82 67.42
C ARG A 94 80.80 -61.22 68.08
N LYS A 95 81.90 -61.67 68.70
CA LYS A 95 82.09 -62.96 69.42
C LYS A 95 81.89 -62.76 70.95
N GLY A 96 81.60 -63.72 71.83
CA GLY A 96 81.41 -65.19 71.76
C GLY A 96 82.05 -65.91 72.98
N ARG A 97 81.65 -67.15 73.36
CA ARG A 97 82.48 -68.22 74.03
C ARG A 97 81.68 -69.55 74.23
N LEU A 98 82.36 -70.70 74.22
CA LEU A 98 81.81 -72.09 74.21
C LEU A 98 81.75 -72.74 75.63
N LEU A 99 81.23 -73.95 75.93
CA LEU A 99 81.41 -75.33 75.37
C LEU A 99 80.13 -76.23 75.49
N THR A 100 80.20 -77.52 75.12
CA THR A 100 79.07 -78.42 74.72
C THR A 100 79.23 -79.91 75.13
N ASN A 101 78.11 -80.66 75.28
CA ASN A 101 77.91 -82.10 74.94
C ASN A 101 76.49 -82.58 75.36
N THR A 102 75.69 -83.26 74.49
CA THR A 102 74.20 -83.25 74.61
C THR A 102 73.36 -84.46 74.07
N SER A 103 73.79 -85.74 74.12
CA SER A 103 72.94 -86.87 73.59
C SER A 103 72.92 -88.18 74.40
N ILE A 104 71.90 -89.01 74.13
CA ILE A 104 71.73 -90.41 74.61
C ILE A 104 71.36 -91.28 73.40
N GLN A 105 72.02 -92.43 73.24
CA GLN A 105 71.86 -93.36 72.12
C GLN A 105 71.72 -94.80 72.65
N ASP A 106 71.17 -95.72 71.86
CA ASP A 106 71.18 -97.15 72.20
C ASP A 106 72.51 -97.84 71.84
N THR A 107 72.54 -99.18 71.80
CA THR A 107 73.77 -99.98 71.69
C THR A 107 74.17 -100.35 70.26
N ASP A 108 73.26 -100.31 69.28
CA ASP A 108 73.60 -100.49 67.86
C ASP A 108 73.46 -99.19 67.04
N GLY A 109 72.66 -98.24 67.54
CA GLY A 109 72.66 -96.85 67.09
C GLY A 109 71.78 -96.55 65.89
N ASP A 110 70.87 -97.45 65.49
CA ASP A 110 69.85 -97.12 64.49
C ASP A 110 68.72 -96.24 65.06
N THR A 111 68.49 -96.32 66.37
CA THR A 111 67.42 -95.64 67.09
C THR A 111 68.00 -94.79 68.22
N TRP A 112 67.63 -93.50 68.26
CA TRP A 112 68.13 -92.58 69.29
C TRP A 112 67.19 -91.42 69.59
N VAL A 113 67.43 -90.77 70.74
CA VAL A 113 66.67 -89.63 71.23
C VAL A 113 67.59 -88.42 71.39
N ASP A 114 67.66 -87.60 70.35
CA ASP A 114 68.34 -86.31 70.41
C ASP A 114 67.50 -85.34 71.26
N VAL A 115 68.06 -84.88 72.39
CA VAL A 115 67.41 -83.88 73.28
C VAL A 115 67.88 -82.44 73.01
N GLU A 116 69.12 -82.26 72.54
CA GLU A 116 69.61 -81.05 71.86
C GLU A 116 70.69 -81.46 70.83
N LYS A 117 70.31 -81.48 69.55
CA LYS A 117 71.18 -81.71 68.37
C LYS A 117 71.94 -80.43 68.01
N PHE A 118 71.33 -79.27 68.30
CA PHE A 118 71.96 -77.94 68.27
C PHE A 118 71.68 -77.17 69.57
N PRO A 119 72.63 -76.37 70.09
CA PRO A 119 72.45 -75.68 71.38
C PRO A 119 71.25 -74.71 71.40
N ASN A 120 70.43 -74.83 72.45
CA ASN A 120 69.21 -74.06 72.72
C ASN A 120 68.03 -74.27 71.75
N GLU A 121 68.00 -75.35 70.95
CA GLU A 121 66.84 -75.59 70.07
C GLU A 121 65.60 -76.09 70.84
N ASN A 122 65.79 -76.69 72.02
CA ASN A 122 64.72 -77.24 72.88
C ASN A 122 63.76 -78.19 72.12
N ILE A 123 64.32 -79.11 71.33
CA ILE A 123 63.59 -80.13 70.55
C ILE A 123 64.01 -81.53 71.00
N ILE A 124 63.06 -82.34 71.47
CA ILE A 124 63.24 -83.77 71.66
C ILE A 124 62.78 -84.51 70.40
N ARG A 125 63.68 -85.29 69.80
CA ARG A 125 63.40 -86.11 68.61
C ARG A 125 63.35 -87.58 68.97
N PHE A 126 62.46 -88.32 68.32
CA PHE A 126 62.47 -89.78 68.31
C PHE A 126 62.74 -90.25 66.89
N SER A 127 63.96 -90.73 66.66
CA SER A 127 64.47 -91.12 65.34
C SER A 127 64.61 -92.64 65.25
N VAL A 128 64.26 -93.22 64.10
CA VAL A 128 64.43 -94.66 63.81
C VAL A 128 65.06 -94.80 62.42
N ALA A 129 66.16 -95.54 62.31
CA ALA A 129 66.96 -95.71 61.11
C ALA A 129 67.41 -94.38 60.43
N GLY A 130 67.45 -93.28 61.19
CA GLY A 130 67.82 -91.94 60.73
C GLY A 130 66.67 -90.98 60.37
N ASP A 131 65.43 -91.46 60.24
CA ASP A 131 64.26 -90.61 59.95
C ASP A 131 63.59 -90.09 61.24
N GLU A 132 63.26 -88.79 61.26
CA GLU A 132 62.62 -88.10 62.40
C GLU A 132 61.09 -88.31 62.40
N LEU A 133 60.64 -89.50 62.82
CA LEU A 133 59.22 -89.92 62.78
C LEU A 133 58.30 -89.17 63.78
N MET A 134 58.86 -88.67 64.89
CA MET A 134 58.13 -87.87 65.87
C MET A 134 59.07 -86.83 66.49
N THR A 135 58.68 -85.55 66.42
CA THR A 135 59.43 -84.45 67.04
C THR A 135 58.54 -83.65 67.98
N ILE A 136 59.02 -83.48 69.21
CA ILE A 136 58.46 -82.55 70.20
C ILE A 136 59.36 -81.32 70.20
N SER A 137 58.95 -80.30 69.45
CA SER A 137 59.66 -79.03 69.30
C SER A 137 58.93 -77.89 70.02
N HIS A 138 59.53 -76.71 70.04
CA HIS A 138 58.79 -75.48 70.34
C HIS A 138 58.73 -74.62 69.08
N ASN A 139 57.59 -73.97 68.84
CA ASN A 139 57.51 -72.95 67.79
C ASN A 139 58.30 -71.68 68.20
N PRO A 140 58.56 -70.72 67.28
CA PRO A 140 59.36 -69.52 67.58
C PRO A 140 58.84 -68.64 68.73
N ASN A 141 57.61 -68.86 69.21
CA ASN A 141 56.99 -68.14 70.33
C ASN A 141 57.01 -68.96 71.64
N GLY A 142 57.69 -70.12 71.68
CA GLY A 142 57.84 -70.95 72.88
C GLY A 142 56.67 -71.88 73.19
N VAL A 143 55.75 -72.12 72.24
CA VAL A 143 54.64 -73.07 72.43
C VAL A 143 55.10 -74.47 71.96
N PRO A 144 54.95 -75.53 72.78
CA PRO A 144 55.31 -76.89 72.38
C PRO A 144 54.43 -77.39 71.23
N LEU A 145 55.06 -77.99 70.23
CA LEU A 145 54.44 -78.66 69.08
C LEU A 145 54.80 -80.14 69.11
N LEU A 146 53.84 -80.98 68.67
CA LEU A 146 54.05 -82.40 68.43
C LEU A 146 53.78 -82.65 66.94
N ASN A 147 54.84 -82.88 66.18
CA ASN A 147 54.73 -83.31 64.78
C ASN A 147 54.69 -84.84 64.71
N ILE A 148 53.71 -85.37 63.97
CA ILE A 148 53.55 -86.78 63.65
C ILE A 148 53.18 -86.87 62.17
N GLY A 149 53.96 -87.59 61.37
CA GLY A 149 53.73 -87.75 59.94
C GLY A 149 54.80 -88.59 59.27
N ASN A 150 54.50 -89.10 58.07
CA ASN A 150 55.45 -89.79 57.21
C ASN A 150 55.79 -88.94 55.98
N GLN A 151 56.72 -89.44 55.14
CA GLN A 151 57.21 -88.73 53.94
C GLN A 151 56.12 -88.40 52.87
N SER A 152 54.86 -88.84 53.06
CA SER A 152 53.72 -88.64 52.14
C SER A 152 52.65 -87.66 52.66
N ASN A 153 52.93 -86.92 53.74
CA ASN A 153 52.03 -85.92 54.38
C ASN A 153 50.65 -86.45 54.82
N ASN A 154 50.47 -87.76 54.94
CA ASN A 154 49.20 -88.35 55.36
C ASN A 154 49.08 -88.36 56.89
N VAL A 155 47.89 -88.03 57.43
CA VAL A 155 47.56 -88.10 58.86
C VAL A 155 46.53 -89.21 59.07
N MET A 156 46.94 -90.30 59.72
CA MET A 156 46.11 -91.50 59.95
C MET A 156 45.99 -91.77 61.45
N ILE A 157 44.81 -91.56 62.03
CA ILE A 157 44.57 -91.68 63.47
C ILE A 157 43.29 -92.48 63.73
N GLY A 158 43.42 -93.79 63.78
CA GLY A 158 42.32 -94.71 64.07
C GLY A 158 42.64 -96.13 63.64
N LYS A 159 41.88 -97.10 64.15
CA LYS A 159 42.00 -98.48 63.67
C LYS A 159 41.48 -98.55 62.23
N ASP A 160 42.28 -99.15 61.35
CA ASP A 160 41.98 -99.36 59.93
C ASP A 160 41.80 -98.03 59.13
N ALA A 161 42.23 -96.89 59.69
CA ALA A 161 42.19 -95.59 59.01
C ALA A 161 43.25 -95.50 57.91
N GLY A 162 42.85 -95.23 56.67
CA GLY A 162 43.76 -95.17 55.51
C GLY A 162 44.48 -96.48 55.16
N PHE A 163 43.97 -97.64 55.61
CA PHE A 163 44.65 -98.94 55.59
C PHE A 163 45.32 -99.35 54.27
N ASN A 164 44.74 -98.99 53.11
CA ASN A 164 45.27 -99.36 51.79
C ASN A 164 46.20 -98.31 51.15
N THR A 165 46.69 -97.33 51.93
CA THR A 165 47.61 -96.29 51.43
C THR A 165 49.06 -96.77 51.53
N ILE A 166 49.78 -96.77 50.41
CA ILE A 166 51.03 -97.54 50.18
C ILE A 166 52.28 -96.76 50.66
N PRO A 167 53.35 -97.43 51.17
CA PRO A 167 54.43 -96.75 51.88
C PRO A 167 55.52 -96.09 51.02
N VAL A 168 56.05 -94.98 51.56
CA VAL A 168 57.38 -94.35 51.36
C VAL A 168 58.06 -94.61 50.00
N GLY A 169 57.79 -93.74 49.03
CA GLY A 169 58.50 -93.70 47.74
C GLY A 169 57.60 -93.41 46.54
N ASP A 170 56.29 -93.64 46.67
CA ASP A 170 55.28 -93.28 45.67
C ASP A 170 54.76 -91.84 45.87
N THR A 171 54.19 -91.24 44.82
CA THR A 171 53.60 -89.89 44.81
C THR A 171 52.07 -89.91 44.65
N THR A 172 51.46 -91.10 44.68
CA THR A 172 50.01 -91.30 44.65
C THR A 172 49.43 -91.50 46.06
N GLY A 173 48.21 -91.02 46.31
CA GLY A 173 47.55 -91.16 47.62
C GLY A 173 48.02 -90.22 48.75
N THR A 174 48.52 -89.02 48.42
CA THR A 174 49.10 -88.07 49.39
C THR A 174 48.10 -87.10 50.04
N ASP A 175 48.56 -86.44 51.11
CA ASP A 175 47.91 -85.28 51.75
C ASP A 175 46.48 -85.54 52.29
N ASN A 176 46.16 -86.79 52.63
CA ASN A 176 44.88 -87.19 53.20
C ASN A 176 44.88 -87.13 54.74
N VAL A 177 43.73 -86.82 55.34
CA VAL A 177 43.50 -86.84 56.79
C VAL A 177 42.37 -87.83 57.10
N PHE A 178 42.70 -88.97 57.68
CA PHE A 178 41.74 -90.02 58.05
C PHE A 178 41.76 -90.28 59.56
N ILE A 179 40.65 -89.95 60.23
CA ILE A 179 40.53 -90.00 61.70
C ILE A 179 39.22 -90.68 62.09
N GLY A 180 39.30 -91.89 62.66
CA GLY A 180 38.13 -92.70 63.00
C GLY A 180 38.28 -94.16 62.57
N TYR A 181 37.25 -94.97 62.84
CA TYR A 181 37.25 -96.39 62.45
C TYR A 181 36.94 -96.55 60.97
N SER A 182 37.84 -97.20 60.23
CA SER A 182 37.71 -97.46 58.78
C SER A 182 37.47 -96.21 57.92
N ALA A 183 37.92 -95.03 58.39
CA ALA A 183 37.91 -93.79 57.62
C ALA A 183 38.87 -93.91 56.42
N GLY A 184 38.39 -93.61 55.21
CA GLY A 184 39.18 -93.74 53.97
C GLY A 184 39.71 -95.15 53.68
N PHE A 185 39.07 -96.20 54.19
CA PHE A 185 39.61 -97.57 54.24
C PHE A 185 40.15 -98.10 52.90
N VAL A 186 39.40 -97.98 51.79
CA VAL A 186 39.82 -98.49 50.46
C VAL A 186 40.58 -97.46 49.62
N ASN A 187 41.00 -96.33 50.19
CA ASN A 187 41.70 -95.31 49.42
C ASN A 187 43.10 -95.81 48.99
N THR A 188 43.31 -95.94 47.67
CA THR A 188 44.58 -96.37 47.07
C THR A 188 45.27 -95.27 46.27
N SER A 189 44.52 -94.26 45.81
CA SER A 189 45.02 -93.24 44.88
C SER A 189 44.37 -91.87 45.02
N GLY A 190 43.28 -91.77 45.76
CA GLY A 190 42.62 -90.52 46.12
C GLY A 190 43.52 -89.66 47.02
N ARG A 191 43.58 -88.36 46.72
CA ARG A 191 44.44 -87.40 47.42
C ARG A 191 43.64 -86.23 48.01
N GLN A 192 44.22 -85.56 49.01
CA GLN A 192 43.66 -84.37 49.64
C GLN A 192 42.23 -84.58 50.20
N ASN A 193 41.90 -85.82 50.59
CA ASN A 193 40.62 -86.12 51.21
C ASN A 193 40.70 -85.97 52.74
N VAL A 194 39.63 -85.46 53.34
CA VAL A 194 39.45 -85.39 54.80
C VAL A 194 38.29 -86.30 55.16
N GLY A 195 38.54 -87.41 55.84
CA GLY A 195 37.52 -88.35 56.31
C GLY A 195 37.59 -88.51 57.82
N ILE A 196 36.62 -87.93 58.53
CA ILE A 196 36.60 -87.89 60.00
C ILE A 196 35.22 -88.35 60.50
N GLY A 197 35.18 -89.52 61.17
CA GLY A 197 33.94 -90.17 61.62
C GLY A 197 33.91 -91.67 61.33
N LEU A 198 32.83 -92.35 61.73
CA LEU A 198 32.61 -93.77 61.43
C LEU A 198 32.31 -93.97 59.95
N PHE A 199 33.13 -94.76 59.25
CA PHE A 199 33.00 -95.04 57.81
C PHE A 199 32.98 -93.80 56.90
N ALA A 200 33.49 -92.65 57.35
CA ALA A 200 33.65 -91.46 56.51
C ALA A 200 34.54 -91.78 55.28
N LEU A 201 34.02 -91.53 54.07
CA LEU A 201 34.67 -91.88 52.78
C LEU A 201 35.11 -93.36 52.67
N ASN A 202 34.36 -94.31 53.27
CA ASN A 202 34.82 -95.71 53.37
C ASN A 202 35.12 -96.37 52.01
N THR A 203 34.31 -96.14 50.98
CA THR A 203 34.50 -96.72 49.63
C THR A 203 35.34 -95.86 48.67
N ASN A 204 35.96 -94.76 49.15
CA ASN A 204 36.63 -93.77 48.30
C ASN A 204 37.94 -94.30 47.70
N LEU A 205 37.83 -94.99 46.56
CA LEU A 205 38.94 -95.63 45.85
C LEU A 205 39.87 -94.63 45.15
N ASN A 206 39.30 -93.71 44.37
CA ASN A 206 40.03 -92.69 43.60
C ASN A 206 39.36 -91.30 43.58
N GLY A 207 38.25 -91.12 44.30
CA GLY A 207 37.73 -89.81 44.65
C GLY A 207 38.77 -88.96 45.37
N SER A 208 38.80 -87.66 45.09
CA SER A 208 39.85 -86.74 45.57
C SER A 208 39.25 -85.39 45.94
N GLN A 209 39.91 -84.71 46.87
CA GLN A 209 39.49 -83.40 47.38
C GLN A 209 38.08 -83.41 48.01
N ASN A 210 37.68 -84.54 48.60
CA ASN A 210 36.41 -84.71 49.29
C ASN A 210 36.57 -84.48 50.81
N THR A 211 35.58 -83.85 51.42
CA THR A 211 35.53 -83.59 52.87
C THR A 211 34.30 -84.27 53.46
N ALA A 212 34.52 -85.32 54.26
CA ALA A 212 33.51 -86.04 55.01
C ALA A 212 33.76 -85.88 56.52
N LEU A 213 32.81 -85.28 57.22
CA LEU A 213 32.85 -85.08 58.67
C LEU A 213 31.53 -85.51 59.29
N GLY A 214 31.51 -86.72 59.86
CA GLY A 214 30.30 -87.35 60.40
C GLY A 214 30.18 -88.81 60.01
N ASP A 215 29.37 -89.55 60.77
CA ASP A 215 29.17 -90.98 60.55
C ASP A 215 28.39 -91.21 59.24
N TYR A 216 28.90 -92.13 58.42
CA TYR A 216 28.40 -92.44 57.07
C TYR A 216 28.40 -91.27 56.07
N ALA A 217 29.08 -90.15 56.37
CA ALA A 217 29.23 -89.04 55.43
C ALA A 217 30.04 -89.47 54.18
N LEU A 218 29.48 -89.25 52.99
CA LEU A 218 30.03 -89.70 51.70
C LEU A 218 30.45 -91.19 51.67
N VAL A 219 29.74 -92.06 52.42
CA VAL A 219 30.16 -93.46 52.63
C VAL A 219 30.27 -94.27 51.34
N THR A 220 29.40 -94.03 50.36
CA THR A 220 29.37 -94.72 49.06
C THR A 220 30.17 -94.02 47.94
N ASN A 221 30.86 -92.92 48.22
CA ASN A 221 31.63 -92.21 47.20
C ASN A 221 32.77 -93.09 46.67
N ILE A 222 32.76 -93.41 45.37
CA ILE A 222 33.78 -94.24 44.71
C ILE A 222 34.80 -93.34 44.01
N SER A 223 34.29 -92.47 43.12
CA SER A 223 35.09 -91.64 42.22
C SER A 223 34.70 -90.17 42.19
N GLY A 224 33.63 -89.77 42.89
CA GLY A 224 33.17 -88.38 42.99
C GLY A 224 34.24 -87.47 43.62
N ARG A 225 34.23 -86.18 43.25
CA ARG A 225 35.27 -85.19 43.59
C ARG A 225 34.67 -83.86 44.05
N HIS A 226 35.43 -83.14 44.89
CA HIS A 226 35.05 -81.85 45.47
C HIS A 226 33.74 -81.90 46.28
N ASN A 227 33.37 -83.07 46.79
CA ASN A 227 32.15 -83.26 47.56
C ASN A 227 32.38 -82.92 49.04
N VAL A 228 31.41 -82.27 49.67
CA VAL A 228 31.47 -81.83 51.07
C VAL A 228 30.26 -82.40 51.81
N GLY A 229 30.46 -83.48 52.56
CA GLY A 229 29.44 -84.14 53.41
C GLY A 229 29.72 -83.89 54.88
N LEU A 230 28.97 -83.02 55.54
CA LEU A 230 29.14 -82.67 56.95
C LEU A 230 27.87 -83.01 57.74
N GLY A 231 27.86 -84.13 58.46
CA GLY A 231 26.71 -84.63 59.19
C GLY A 231 26.42 -86.11 58.96
N PHE A 232 25.51 -86.67 59.77
CA PHE A 232 25.08 -88.06 59.64
C PHE A 232 24.34 -88.28 58.31
N ASN A 233 24.77 -89.27 57.53
CA ASN A 233 24.26 -89.59 56.19
C ASN A 233 24.30 -88.42 55.18
N ALA A 234 25.11 -87.38 55.41
CA ALA A 234 25.30 -86.32 54.43
C ALA A 234 25.93 -86.88 53.14
N LEU A 235 25.22 -86.73 52.01
CA LEU A 235 25.58 -87.32 50.71
C LEU A 235 25.73 -88.86 50.75
N HIS A 236 24.85 -89.56 51.49
CA HIS A 236 24.94 -91.01 51.70
C HIS A 236 25.03 -91.82 50.39
N GLY A 237 24.15 -91.57 49.42
CA GLY A 237 24.06 -92.32 48.17
C GLY A 237 25.04 -91.94 47.06
N ASN A 238 25.86 -90.90 47.24
CA ASN A 238 26.62 -90.27 46.14
C ASN A 238 27.76 -91.18 45.67
N THR A 239 27.57 -91.94 44.59
CA THR A 239 28.58 -92.87 44.06
C THR A 239 29.65 -92.16 43.22
N ALA A 240 29.20 -91.29 42.31
CA ALA A 240 30.03 -90.64 41.29
C ALA A 240 29.72 -89.16 41.05
N GLY A 241 28.70 -88.61 41.72
CA GLY A 241 28.37 -87.17 41.69
C GLY A 241 29.53 -86.27 42.13
N ASN A 242 29.56 -85.02 41.65
CA ASN A 242 30.69 -84.09 41.84
C ASN A 242 30.25 -82.69 42.28
N SER A 243 31.11 -82.04 43.07
CA SER A 243 30.90 -80.69 43.61
C SER A 243 29.59 -80.54 44.40
N ASN A 244 29.13 -81.62 45.04
CA ASN A 244 27.91 -81.62 45.86
C ASN A 244 28.25 -81.21 47.30
N ILE A 245 27.38 -80.40 47.91
CA ILE A 245 27.51 -79.92 49.29
C ILE A 245 26.28 -80.38 50.08
N GLY A 246 26.47 -81.32 51.01
CA GLY A 246 25.47 -81.79 51.98
C GLY A 246 25.93 -81.44 53.39
N ILE A 247 25.21 -80.55 54.08
CA ILE A 247 25.55 -80.09 55.43
C ILE A 247 24.34 -80.21 56.35
N GLY A 248 24.33 -81.23 57.20
CA GLY A 248 23.27 -81.53 58.15
C GLY A 248 22.68 -82.94 57.96
N TYR A 249 21.61 -83.23 58.72
CA TYR A 249 21.01 -84.56 58.84
C TYR A 249 20.27 -84.97 57.55
N GLU A 250 20.65 -86.13 57.00
CA GLU A 250 20.02 -86.74 55.81
C GLU A 250 19.98 -85.80 54.57
N THR A 251 20.97 -84.91 54.45
CA THR A 251 21.09 -83.99 53.31
C THR A 251 21.56 -84.73 52.05
N LEU A 252 20.80 -84.60 50.95
CA LEU A 252 21.04 -85.31 49.69
C LEU A 252 21.17 -86.84 49.85
N HIS A 253 20.39 -87.43 50.75
CA HIS A 253 20.43 -88.88 51.07
C HIS A 253 20.36 -89.76 49.81
N SER A 254 19.37 -89.50 48.95
CA SER A 254 19.03 -90.33 47.78
C SER A 254 19.77 -89.94 46.47
N SER A 255 20.77 -89.07 46.55
CA SER A 255 21.50 -88.58 45.37
C SER A 255 22.65 -89.51 44.99
N ASP A 256 22.75 -89.93 43.73
CA ASP A 256 23.66 -90.95 43.19
C ASP A 256 24.76 -90.35 42.28
N ILE A 257 24.38 -89.91 41.08
CA ILE A 257 25.29 -89.38 40.05
C ILE A 257 25.13 -87.87 39.79
N GLN A 258 24.15 -87.23 40.43
CA GLN A 258 23.84 -85.80 40.24
C GLN A 258 25.00 -84.92 40.72
N SER A 259 25.10 -83.68 40.24
CA SER A 259 26.26 -82.82 40.50
C SER A 259 25.85 -81.36 40.74
N LYS A 260 26.71 -80.62 41.46
CA LYS A 260 26.51 -79.23 41.91
C LYS A 260 25.31 -78.98 42.84
N GLN A 261 24.80 -80.00 43.52
CA GLN A 261 23.70 -79.86 44.47
C GLN A 261 24.18 -79.15 45.75
N ILE A 262 23.35 -78.27 46.32
CA ILE A 262 23.62 -77.63 47.62
C ILE A 262 22.45 -77.88 48.57
N ALA A 263 22.64 -78.76 49.55
CA ALA A 263 21.68 -79.06 50.61
C ALA A 263 22.26 -78.74 51.98
N ILE A 264 21.66 -77.76 52.68
CA ILE A 264 22.11 -77.33 54.02
C ILE A 264 20.89 -77.29 54.94
N GLY A 265 20.83 -78.18 55.93
CA GLY A 265 19.71 -78.27 56.87
C GLY A 265 19.36 -79.70 57.28
N ASP A 266 18.08 -79.96 57.50
CA ASP A 266 17.53 -81.29 57.81
C ASP A 266 16.60 -81.70 56.67
N SER A 267 16.80 -82.91 56.15
CA SER A 267 16.00 -83.49 55.06
C SER A 267 15.95 -82.62 53.79
N SER A 268 16.95 -81.74 53.58
CA SER A 268 17.05 -80.91 52.38
C SER A 268 17.45 -81.76 51.17
N LEU A 269 16.71 -81.62 50.07
CA LEU A 269 16.85 -82.41 48.84
C LEU A 269 16.86 -83.94 49.07
N TYR A 270 16.15 -84.41 50.11
CA TYR A 270 16.16 -85.80 50.56
C TYR A 270 15.83 -86.83 49.45
N SER A 271 14.79 -86.55 48.66
CA SER A 271 14.28 -87.45 47.61
C SER A 271 14.84 -87.17 46.21
N ASN A 272 15.82 -86.27 46.07
CA ASN A 272 16.28 -85.78 44.77
C ASN A 272 17.06 -86.85 44.00
N THR A 273 16.38 -87.55 43.09
CA THR A 273 16.91 -88.68 42.32
C THR A 273 17.40 -88.33 40.93
N ASP A 274 16.76 -87.41 40.21
CA ASP A 274 17.17 -87.00 38.85
C ASP A 274 17.44 -85.48 38.72
N GLY A 275 16.84 -84.66 39.58
CA GLY A 275 17.01 -83.20 39.56
C GLY A 275 18.45 -82.73 39.76
N VAL A 276 18.87 -81.68 39.05
CA VAL A 276 20.23 -81.13 39.05
C VAL A 276 20.27 -79.61 39.26
N GLU A 277 21.41 -79.12 39.76
CA GLU A 277 21.69 -77.71 40.09
C GLU A 277 20.63 -77.09 41.02
N ASN A 278 20.13 -77.90 41.96
CA ASN A 278 19.16 -77.50 42.98
C ASN A 278 19.86 -77.01 44.26
N ILE A 279 19.28 -75.98 44.90
CA ILE A 279 19.80 -75.35 46.13
C ILE A 279 18.68 -75.35 47.19
N GLY A 280 18.81 -76.20 48.21
CA GLY A 280 17.90 -76.31 49.35
C GLY A 280 18.58 -75.93 50.66
N ILE A 281 18.25 -74.77 51.23
CA ILE A 281 18.83 -74.29 52.50
C ILE A 281 17.72 -74.10 53.55
N GLY A 282 17.60 -75.05 54.47
CA GLY A 282 16.66 -75.03 55.60
C GLY A 282 15.97 -76.37 55.85
N TYR A 283 14.88 -76.35 56.63
CA TYR A 283 14.13 -77.56 57.01
C TYR A 283 13.18 -78.00 55.88
N LYS A 284 13.37 -79.24 55.38
CA LYS A 284 12.54 -79.86 54.32
C LYS A 284 12.37 -79.01 53.05
N THR A 285 13.41 -78.27 52.70
CA THR A 285 13.51 -77.55 51.43
C THR A 285 13.68 -78.56 50.29
N LEU A 286 12.83 -78.47 49.27
CA LEU A 286 12.80 -79.40 48.12
C LEU A 286 12.78 -80.90 48.49
N SER A 287 12.23 -81.26 49.66
CA SER A 287 12.33 -82.63 50.20
C SER A 287 11.61 -83.70 49.36
N SER A 288 10.60 -83.31 48.57
CA SER A 288 9.83 -84.19 47.68
C SER A 288 10.24 -84.09 46.20
N ASN A 289 11.27 -83.30 45.88
CA ASN A 289 11.70 -83.05 44.50
C ASN A 289 12.29 -84.32 43.89
N ILE A 290 11.82 -84.72 42.71
CA ILE A 290 12.25 -85.96 42.03
C ILE A 290 13.18 -85.61 40.86
N ASP A 291 12.61 -85.01 39.82
CA ASP A 291 13.23 -84.65 38.54
C ASP A 291 13.33 -83.12 38.32
N GLY A 292 12.58 -82.31 39.08
CA GLY A 292 12.62 -80.85 39.01
C GLY A 292 14.04 -80.28 39.19
N PHE A 293 14.43 -79.31 38.37
CA PHE A 293 15.79 -78.77 38.27
C PHE A 293 15.83 -77.23 38.33
N TYR A 294 17.02 -76.67 38.59
CA TYR A 294 17.28 -75.24 38.80
C TYR A 294 16.42 -74.58 39.91
N ASN A 295 15.93 -75.35 40.88
CA ASN A 295 15.09 -74.83 41.97
C ASN A 295 15.94 -74.26 43.12
N LEU A 296 15.57 -73.08 43.60
CA LEU A 296 16.21 -72.36 44.72
C LEU A 296 15.23 -72.22 45.87
N ALA A 297 15.39 -73.04 46.91
CA ALA A 297 14.54 -73.08 48.09
C ALA A 297 15.34 -72.70 49.36
N ILE A 298 15.08 -71.52 49.91
CA ILE A 298 15.75 -71.03 51.13
C ILE A 298 14.69 -70.67 52.19
N GLY A 299 14.71 -71.37 53.32
CA GLY A 299 13.85 -71.11 54.47
C GLY A 299 13.20 -72.36 55.06
N ASN A 300 12.02 -72.21 55.67
CA ASN A 300 11.31 -73.31 56.32
C ASN A 300 10.08 -73.69 55.50
N LEU A 301 10.00 -74.97 55.09
CA LEU A 301 8.96 -75.52 54.22
C LEU A 301 8.81 -74.81 52.85
N THR A 302 9.92 -74.38 52.23
CA THR A 302 9.92 -73.81 50.88
C THR A 302 10.04 -74.92 49.82
N LEU A 303 9.17 -74.87 48.80
CA LEU A 303 9.06 -75.88 47.73
C LEU A 303 9.01 -77.34 48.25
N THR A 304 8.40 -77.57 49.42
CA THR A 304 8.37 -78.89 50.08
C THR A 304 7.58 -79.92 49.29
N GLU A 305 6.50 -79.51 48.62
CA GLU A 305 5.62 -80.38 47.83
C GLU A 305 5.96 -80.34 46.31
N ASN A 306 7.07 -79.71 45.93
CA ASN A 306 7.56 -79.66 44.55
C ASN A 306 8.00 -81.06 44.12
N THR A 307 7.43 -81.55 43.01
CA THR A 307 7.75 -82.88 42.47
C THR A 307 8.63 -82.74 41.23
N SER A 308 8.09 -82.11 40.18
CA SER A 308 8.72 -81.88 38.88
C SER A 308 8.84 -80.41 38.48
N GLY A 309 8.18 -79.47 39.18
CA GLY A 309 8.25 -78.03 38.88
C GLY A 309 9.68 -77.51 38.82
N THR A 310 9.98 -76.66 37.82
CA THR A 310 11.35 -76.23 37.48
C THR A 310 11.56 -74.72 37.63
N SER A 311 12.83 -74.32 37.83
CA SER A 311 13.26 -72.91 37.87
C SER A 311 12.57 -72.04 38.92
N ASN A 312 11.98 -72.64 39.96
CA ASN A 312 11.25 -71.93 40.98
C ASN A 312 12.19 -71.32 42.03
N ILE A 313 11.92 -70.08 42.43
CA ILE A 313 12.67 -69.34 43.46
C ILE A 313 11.75 -69.11 44.65
N ALA A 314 12.07 -69.73 45.79
CA ALA A 314 11.29 -69.67 47.03
C ALA A 314 12.16 -69.25 48.22
N LEU A 315 11.98 -68.01 48.68
CA LEU A 315 12.74 -67.41 49.79
C LEU A 315 11.78 -66.92 50.88
N GLY A 316 11.66 -67.65 51.99
CA GLY A 316 10.77 -67.28 53.09
C GLY A 316 10.34 -68.46 53.96
N ILE A 317 9.25 -68.28 54.73
CA ILE A 317 8.55 -69.40 55.39
C ILE A 317 7.34 -69.74 54.53
N GLY A 318 7.22 -71.00 54.11
CA GLY A 318 6.10 -71.48 53.29
C GLY A 318 5.99 -70.88 51.88
N ALA A 319 7.00 -70.16 51.38
CA ALA A 319 7.00 -69.64 50.01
C ALA A 319 6.93 -70.80 49.00
N LEU A 320 5.97 -70.73 48.07
CA LEU A 320 5.68 -71.78 47.07
C LEU A 320 5.51 -73.19 47.67
N LYS A 321 5.01 -73.31 48.91
CA LYS A 321 4.96 -74.59 49.64
C LYS A 321 4.25 -75.72 48.88
N LYS A 322 3.07 -75.44 48.32
CA LYS A 322 2.19 -76.39 47.61
C LYS A 322 2.44 -76.46 46.10
N ASN A 323 3.49 -75.81 45.60
CA ASN A 323 3.84 -75.86 44.19
C ASN A 323 4.23 -77.29 43.83
N THR A 324 3.48 -77.94 42.94
CA THR A 324 3.67 -79.37 42.60
C THR A 324 4.32 -79.54 41.24
N GLU A 325 3.67 -78.95 40.22
CA GLU A 325 4.10 -78.93 38.80
C GLU A 325 4.41 -77.50 38.29
N GLY A 326 3.96 -76.45 39.02
CA GLY A 326 4.12 -75.06 38.60
C GLY A 326 5.59 -74.67 38.38
N SER A 327 5.87 -73.88 37.34
CA SER A 327 7.24 -73.50 36.95
C SER A 327 7.41 -71.99 36.74
N ASP A 328 8.67 -71.55 36.81
CA ASP A 328 9.10 -70.15 36.67
C ASP A 328 8.44 -69.20 37.69
N ASN A 329 8.08 -69.70 38.87
CA ASN A 329 7.48 -68.88 39.92
C ASN A 329 8.55 -68.31 40.87
N ILE A 330 8.36 -67.05 41.27
CA ILE A 330 9.23 -66.34 42.21
C ILE A 330 8.39 -65.94 43.44
N GLY A 331 8.52 -66.70 44.52
CA GLY A 331 7.93 -66.40 45.84
C GLY A 331 9.00 -65.90 46.82
N ILE A 332 8.98 -64.60 47.13
CA ILE A 332 9.91 -63.96 48.08
C ILE A 332 9.10 -63.29 49.19
N GLY A 333 9.09 -63.89 50.37
CA GLY A 333 8.32 -63.46 51.53
C GLY A 333 7.51 -64.60 52.16
N GLY A 334 7.06 -64.39 53.40
CA GLY A 334 6.21 -65.36 54.11
C GLY A 334 4.90 -65.61 53.38
N GLU A 335 4.58 -66.88 53.15
CA GLU A 335 3.33 -67.33 52.49
C GLU A 335 3.10 -66.72 51.09
N SER A 336 4.17 -66.27 50.42
CA SER A 336 4.14 -65.87 49.01
C SER A 336 3.84 -67.08 48.12
N LEU A 337 2.78 -66.97 47.29
CA LEU A 337 2.26 -68.06 46.44
C LEU A 337 2.00 -69.37 47.22
N PHE A 338 1.51 -69.29 48.46
CA PHE A 338 1.35 -70.44 49.37
C PHE A 338 0.44 -71.56 48.83
N GLU A 339 -0.73 -71.23 48.26
CA GLU A 339 -1.68 -72.18 47.66
C GLU A 339 -1.43 -72.45 46.16
N ASN A 340 -0.31 -71.98 45.59
CA ASN A 340 -0.01 -72.16 44.17
C ASN A 340 0.28 -73.63 43.86
N THR A 341 -0.57 -74.27 43.05
CA THR A 341 -0.46 -75.70 42.72
C THR A 341 0.22 -75.91 41.36
N THR A 342 -0.44 -75.41 40.31
CA THR A 342 -0.03 -75.48 38.90
C THR A 342 0.13 -74.10 38.25
N GLY A 343 -0.28 -73.03 38.93
CA GLY A 343 -0.05 -71.64 38.49
C GLY A 343 1.43 -71.40 38.18
N SER A 344 1.70 -70.74 37.07
CA SER A 344 3.07 -70.62 36.54
C SER A 344 3.38 -69.19 36.07
N ASN A 345 4.67 -68.85 36.01
CA ASN A 345 5.16 -67.52 35.64
C ASN A 345 4.59 -66.40 36.58
N ASN A 346 4.39 -66.70 37.86
CA ASN A 346 3.93 -65.72 38.85
C ASN A 346 5.11 -65.15 39.66
N ILE A 347 5.08 -63.84 39.92
CA ILE A 347 6.07 -63.14 40.74
C ILE A 347 5.34 -62.53 41.94
N ALA A 348 5.68 -62.98 43.15
CA ALA A 348 5.09 -62.58 44.42
C ALA A 348 6.19 -62.13 45.40
N ILE A 349 6.29 -60.81 45.63
CA ILE A 349 7.36 -60.22 46.45
C ILE A 349 6.74 -59.43 47.61
N GLY A 350 6.67 -60.07 48.78
CA GLY A 350 6.09 -59.53 50.02
C GLY A 350 5.41 -60.60 50.88
N SER A 351 4.88 -60.20 52.04
CA SER A 351 4.11 -61.09 52.91
C SER A 351 2.68 -61.31 52.38
N ALA A 352 2.22 -62.56 52.37
CA ALA A 352 0.90 -63.00 51.90
C ALA A 352 0.54 -62.59 50.45
N VAL A 353 1.55 -62.29 49.62
CA VAL A 353 1.37 -61.85 48.24
C VAL A 353 0.98 -63.04 47.36
N LEU A 354 -0.12 -62.89 46.60
CA LEU A 354 -0.75 -63.97 45.82
C LEU A 354 -1.02 -65.25 46.65
N ALA A 355 -1.23 -65.14 47.97
CA ALA A 355 -1.34 -66.30 48.85
C ALA A 355 -2.47 -67.28 48.48
N ALA A 356 -3.60 -66.77 48.00
CA ALA A 356 -4.76 -67.56 47.55
C ALA A 356 -4.72 -67.99 46.07
N ASN A 357 -3.63 -67.71 45.35
CA ASN A 357 -3.51 -68.02 43.93
C ASN A 357 -3.32 -69.53 43.72
N THR A 358 -4.31 -70.21 43.14
CA THR A 358 -4.28 -71.67 42.97
C THR A 358 -3.80 -72.08 41.58
N THR A 359 -4.41 -71.48 40.55
CA THR A 359 -4.13 -71.71 39.12
C THR A 359 -3.88 -70.42 38.33
N GLY A 360 -4.15 -69.25 38.91
CA GLY A 360 -3.88 -67.95 38.28
C GLY A 360 -2.42 -67.84 37.84
N SER A 361 -2.17 -67.28 36.66
CA SER A 361 -0.85 -67.32 36.02
C SER A 361 -0.49 -65.97 35.37
N HIS A 362 0.81 -65.74 35.17
CA HIS A 362 1.36 -64.49 34.66
C HIS A 362 1.01 -63.25 35.52
N ASN A 363 0.86 -63.42 36.83
CA ASN A 363 0.56 -62.31 37.76
C ASN A 363 1.85 -61.75 38.37
N LEU A 364 1.96 -60.41 38.42
CA LEU A 364 3.08 -59.69 39.05
C LEU A 364 2.54 -58.91 40.25
N ALA A 365 2.86 -59.37 41.45
CA ALA A 365 2.41 -58.77 42.70
C ALA A 365 3.60 -58.42 43.63
N MET A 366 3.60 -57.21 44.17
CA MET A 366 4.67 -56.68 45.01
C MET A 366 4.13 -55.75 46.10
N GLY A 367 4.56 -55.96 47.34
CA GLY A 367 4.09 -55.23 48.52
C GLY A 367 3.02 -55.98 49.30
N GLU A 368 2.96 -55.74 50.60
CA GLU A 368 2.12 -56.49 51.56
C GLU A 368 0.64 -56.54 51.14
N GLY A 369 0.05 -57.75 51.18
CA GLY A 369 -1.35 -57.97 50.82
C GLY A 369 -1.72 -57.66 49.36
N SER A 370 -0.74 -57.39 48.47
CA SER A 370 -1.02 -57.21 47.04
C SER A 370 -1.64 -58.48 46.45
N MET A 371 -2.78 -58.31 45.77
CA MET A 371 -3.55 -59.39 45.15
C MET A 371 -3.88 -60.59 46.08
N PHE A 372 -4.00 -60.39 47.39
CA PHE A 372 -4.10 -61.51 48.34
C PHE A 372 -5.33 -62.42 48.14
N THR A 373 -6.39 -61.91 47.50
CA THR A 373 -7.62 -62.66 47.17
C THR A 373 -7.65 -63.27 45.76
N ASN A 374 -6.62 -63.07 44.94
CA ASN A 374 -6.61 -63.52 43.54
C ASN A 374 -6.50 -65.04 43.45
N THR A 375 -7.61 -65.71 43.14
CA THR A 375 -7.66 -67.18 43.03
C THR A 375 -7.32 -67.67 41.62
N THR A 376 -7.93 -67.01 40.62
CA THR A 376 -7.99 -67.45 39.22
C THR A 376 -7.77 -66.33 38.21
N GLY A 377 -7.74 -65.06 38.64
CA GLY A 377 -7.46 -63.91 37.77
C GLY A 377 -6.04 -63.96 37.19
N ASN A 378 -5.87 -63.50 35.95
CA ASN A 378 -4.63 -63.64 35.17
C ASN A 378 -4.15 -62.30 34.61
N ARG A 379 -2.83 -62.22 34.37
CA ARG A 379 -2.16 -61.06 33.74
C ARG A 379 -2.39 -59.74 34.49
N ASN A 380 -2.56 -59.82 35.80
CA ASN A 380 -2.75 -58.65 36.65
C ASN A 380 -1.41 -58.17 37.22
N ILE A 381 -1.28 -56.86 37.38
CA ILE A 381 -0.10 -56.20 37.96
C ILE A 381 -0.54 -55.43 39.20
N GLY A 382 -0.17 -55.90 40.38
CA GLY A 382 -0.40 -55.25 41.68
C GLY A 382 0.91 -54.81 42.30
N ILE A 383 1.27 -53.52 42.23
CA ILE A 383 2.51 -53.00 42.81
C ILE A 383 2.16 -51.95 43.86
N GLY A 384 2.17 -52.35 45.12
CA GLY A 384 1.84 -51.52 46.29
C GLY A 384 1.04 -52.27 47.34
N GLU A 385 1.17 -51.84 48.60
CA GLU A 385 0.36 -52.28 49.74
C GLU A 385 -1.14 -52.30 49.39
N PHE A 386 -1.77 -53.48 49.50
CA PHE A 386 -3.15 -53.78 49.12
C PHE A 386 -3.60 -53.31 47.71
N SER A 387 -2.68 -53.19 46.75
CA SER A 387 -3.04 -53.03 45.33
C SER A 387 -3.83 -54.26 44.83
N LEU A 388 -4.93 -54.03 44.11
CA LEU A 388 -5.88 -55.08 43.68
C LEU A 388 -6.35 -56.02 44.83
N GLY A 389 -6.46 -55.50 46.05
CA GLY A 389 -6.73 -56.29 47.26
C GLY A 389 -7.99 -57.16 47.19
N ALA A 390 -9.05 -56.70 46.54
CA ALA A 390 -10.32 -57.43 46.38
C ALA A 390 -10.46 -58.24 45.07
N ASN A 391 -9.42 -58.32 44.22
CA ASN A 391 -9.54 -58.92 42.88
C ASN A 391 -9.65 -60.45 42.93
N ILE A 392 -10.88 -60.97 42.89
CA ILE A 392 -11.16 -62.41 42.90
C ILE A 392 -10.84 -63.05 41.54
N SER A 393 -11.31 -62.42 40.46
CA SER A 393 -11.32 -62.99 39.10
C SER A 393 -11.20 -61.98 37.96
N GLY A 394 -11.05 -60.68 38.24
CA GLY A 394 -10.76 -59.66 37.23
C GLY A 394 -9.41 -59.91 36.53
N ASN A 395 -9.28 -59.48 35.27
CA ASN A 395 -8.13 -59.80 34.41
C ASN A 395 -7.58 -58.56 33.69
N GLY A 396 -6.26 -58.57 33.44
CA GLY A 396 -5.58 -57.51 32.70
C GLY A 396 -5.58 -56.15 33.42
N ASN A 397 -5.73 -56.14 34.74
CA ASN A 397 -5.77 -54.93 35.56
C ASN A 397 -4.35 -54.51 35.98
N VAL A 398 -4.08 -53.20 35.96
CA VAL A 398 -2.76 -52.63 36.30
C VAL A 398 -2.91 -51.61 37.42
N ALA A 399 -2.67 -52.04 38.66
CA ALA A 399 -2.77 -51.22 39.86
C ALA A 399 -1.37 -50.97 40.45
N VAL A 400 -0.87 -49.74 40.32
CA VAL A 400 0.45 -49.34 40.83
C VAL A 400 0.27 -48.17 41.80
N GLY A 401 0.43 -48.43 43.10
CA GLY A 401 0.21 -47.45 44.17
C GLY A 401 -0.54 -48.04 45.36
N ARG A 402 -0.41 -47.39 46.53
CA ARG A 402 -1.01 -47.84 47.78
C ARG A 402 -2.54 -47.83 47.68
N ALA A 403 -3.17 -48.98 47.93
CA ALA A 403 -4.61 -49.18 47.79
C ALA A 403 -5.18 -48.75 46.41
N SER A 404 -4.38 -48.83 45.34
CA SER A 404 -4.86 -48.63 43.96
C SER A 404 -5.80 -49.78 43.58
N MET A 405 -7.00 -49.46 43.06
CA MET A 405 -8.09 -50.41 42.79
C MET A 405 -8.44 -51.34 43.96
N PHE A 406 -8.35 -50.85 45.21
CA PHE A 406 -8.53 -51.68 46.41
C PHE A 406 -9.85 -52.49 46.42
N ASN A 407 -10.95 -51.88 45.96
CA ASN A 407 -12.29 -52.48 45.97
C ASN A 407 -12.68 -53.18 44.65
N ASP A 408 -11.82 -53.25 43.62
CA ASP A 408 -12.21 -53.89 42.36
C ASP A 408 -12.25 -55.42 42.51
N THR A 409 -13.41 -56.00 42.23
CA THR A 409 -13.68 -57.44 42.44
C THR A 409 -13.65 -58.25 41.14
N THR A 410 -14.05 -57.60 40.05
CA THR A 410 -14.51 -58.24 38.80
C THR A 410 -14.34 -57.34 37.57
N GLY A 411 -13.91 -56.09 37.73
CA GLY A 411 -13.56 -55.20 36.63
C GLY A 411 -12.39 -55.73 35.82
N ASN A 412 -12.31 -55.31 34.55
CA ASN A 412 -11.27 -55.77 33.62
C ASN A 412 -10.70 -54.58 32.84
N PHE A 413 -9.43 -54.71 32.45
CA PHE A 413 -8.69 -53.72 31.65
C PHE A 413 -8.65 -52.31 32.27
N ASN A 414 -8.68 -52.23 33.59
CA ASN A 414 -8.53 -50.99 34.34
C ASN A 414 -7.04 -50.67 34.56
N VAL A 415 -6.66 -49.40 34.37
CA VAL A 415 -5.30 -48.91 34.59
C VAL A 415 -5.35 -47.83 35.68
N ALA A 416 -4.67 -48.07 36.80
CA ALA A 416 -4.75 -47.25 38.01
C ALA A 416 -3.35 -47.02 38.62
N VAL A 417 -2.72 -45.91 38.27
CA VAL A 417 -1.34 -45.58 38.67
C VAL A 417 -1.32 -44.37 39.60
N GLY A 418 -1.24 -44.61 40.91
CA GLY A 418 -1.22 -43.61 41.98
C GLY A 418 -1.87 -44.10 43.28
N ASN A 419 -1.68 -43.37 44.38
CA ASN A 419 -2.30 -43.73 45.66
C ASN A 419 -3.80 -43.49 45.65
N ASN A 420 -4.56 -44.48 46.15
CA ASN A 420 -6.03 -44.49 46.19
C ASN A 420 -6.68 -44.21 44.82
N THR A 421 -6.03 -44.60 43.72
CA THR A 421 -6.56 -44.43 42.36
C THR A 421 -7.66 -45.47 42.11
N LEU A 422 -8.79 -45.04 41.52
CA LEU A 422 -10.01 -45.87 41.38
C LEU A 422 -10.47 -46.55 42.69
N TYR A 423 -10.23 -45.93 43.85
CA TYR A 423 -10.42 -46.57 45.16
C TYR A 423 -11.84 -47.12 45.39
N TYR A 424 -12.89 -46.42 44.93
CA TYR A 424 -14.29 -46.87 45.05
C TYR A 424 -14.85 -47.60 43.82
N ALA A 425 -14.04 -47.89 42.80
CA ALA A 425 -14.48 -48.72 41.67
C ALA A 425 -14.59 -50.19 42.10
N THR A 426 -15.75 -50.82 41.88
CA THR A 426 -16.06 -52.19 42.36
C THR A 426 -16.16 -53.24 41.26
N SER A 427 -16.62 -52.82 40.09
CA SER A 427 -16.92 -53.65 38.90
C SER A 427 -16.92 -52.85 37.58
N VAL A 428 -16.58 -51.56 37.63
CA VAL A 428 -16.47 -50.71 36.43
C VAL A 428 -15.25 -51.17 35.62
N SER A 429 -15.27 -51.04 34.30
CA SER A 429 -14.22 -51.55 33.40
C SER A 429 -13.86 -50.53 32.32
N ASN A 430 -12.67 -50.68 31.73
CA ASN A 430 -12.08 -49.77 30.74
C ASN A 430 -11.80 -48.35 31.28
N LEU A 431 -11.42 -48.21 32.55
CA LEU A 431 -11.04 -46.93 33.15
C LEU A 431 -9.52 -46.72 33.07
N VAL A 432 -9.11 -45.50 32.70
CA VAL A 432 -7.69 -45.07 32.71
C VAL A 432 -7.54 -43.93 33.70
N ALA A 433 -6.85 -44.21 34.81
CA ALA A 433 -6.64 -43.29 35.92
C ALA A 433 -5.15 -43.27 36.32
N ILE A 434 -4.48 -42.13 36.17
CA ILE A 434 -3.04 -41.98 36.40
C ILE A 434 -2.82 -40.71 37.24
N GLY A 435 -2.71 -40.87 38.55
CA GLY A 435 -2.47 -39.78 39.50
C GLY A 435 -3.11 -40.04 40.86
N ASP A 436 -2.49 -39.51 41.92
CA ASP A 436 -3.03 -39.53 43.28
C ASP A 436 -4.48 -39.04 43.32
N SER A 437 -5.39 -39.87 43.83
CA SER A 437 -6.85 -39.62 43.87
C SER A 437 -7.52 -39.34 42.51
N ALA A 438 -6.96 -39.80 41.38
CA ALA A 438 -7.65 -39.72 40.08
C ALA A 438 -8.88 -40.65 40.04
N LEU A 439 -10.02 -40.15 39.54
CA LEU A 439 -11.32 -40.83 39.50
C LEU A 439 -11.75 -41.46 40.85
N TYR A 440 -11.38 -40.83 41.97
CA TYR A 440 -11.52 -41.39 43.32
C TYR A 440 -12.94 -41.88 43.66
N LYS A 441 -13.98 -41.16 43.21
CA LYS A 441 -15.40 -41.49 43.45
C LYS A 441 -16.14 -42.09 42.24
N THR A 442 -15.49 -42.35 41.11
CA THR A 442 -16.25 -42.66 39.87
C THR A 442 -17.05 -43.96 40.00
N GLY A 443 -18.33 -43.93 39.61
CA GLY A 443 -19.28 -45.04 39.82
C GLY A 443 -19.84 -45.16 41.24
N PHE A 444 -19.43 -44.33 42.20
CA PHE A 444 -20.01 -44.32 43.55
C PHE A 444 -21.48 -43.86 43.50
N GLY A 445 -22.41 -44.75 43.82
CA GLY A 445 -23.85 -44.51 43.70
C GLY A 445 -24.44 -44.80 42.32
N ALA A 446 -23.71 -45.45 41.41
CA ALA A 446 -24.18 -45.78 40.07
C ALA A 446 -25.43 -46.69 40.06
N THR A 447 -26.57 -46.12 39.67
CA THR A 447 -27.83 -46.84 39.41
C THR A 447 -27.97 -47.36 37.97
N GLU A 448 -27.25 -46.79 37.00
CA GLU A 448 -27.36 -47.10 35.58
C GLU A 448 -26.05 -47.61 34.97
N ILE A 449 -26.16 -48.34 33.87
CA ILE A 449 -25.02 -48.98 33.18
C ILE A 449 -24.03 -47.99 32.54
N ILE A 450 -24.38 -46.70 32.46
CA ILE A 450 -23.52 -45.63 31.89
C ILE A 450 -22.74 -44.84 32.95
N HIS A 451 -23.18 -44.85 34.22
CA HIS A 451 -22.62 -43.97 35.25
C HIS A 451 -21.15 -44.27 35.53
N GLY A 452 -20.32 -43.21 35.54
CA GLY A 452 -18.87 -43.31 35.75
C GLY A 452 -18.07 -44.01 34.64
N ARG A 453 -18.68 -44.33 33.49
CA ARG A 453 -18.00 -45.04 32.38
C ARG A 453 -17.40 -44.09 31.33
N GLY A 454 -16.37 -44.59 30.65
CA GLY A 454 -15.68 -43.87 29.56
C GLY A 454 -14.83 -42.68 30.04
N ASN A 455 -14.68 -42.48 31.34
CA ASN A 455 -13.90 -41.39 31.90
C ASN A 455 -12.39 -41.71 31.83
N THR A 456 -11.60 -40.76 31.35
CA THR A 456 -10.13 -40.84 31.29
C THR A 456 -9.53 -39.73 32.14
N ALA A 457 -8.62 -40.05 33.06
CA ALA A 457 -8.15 -39.14 34.10
C ALA A 457 -6.64 -39.25 34.36
N ILE A 458 -5.85 -38.30 33.86
CA ILE A 458 -4.38 -38.32 33.95
C ILE A 458 -3.89 -37.06 34.66
N GLY A 459 -3.73 -37.15 35.98
CA GLY A 459 -3.20 -36.10 36.84
C GLY A 459 -3.76 -36.19 38.26
N LYS A 460 -3.05 -35.63 39.25
CA LYS A 460 -3.49 -35.65 40.66
C LYS A 460 -4.84 -34.94 40.80
N SER A 461 -5.80 -35.61 41.45
CA SER A 461 -7.18 -35.15 41.66
C SER A 461 -7.95 -34.79 40.38
N THR A 462 -7.64 -35.44 39.24
CA THR A 462 -8.47 -35.37 38.02
C THR A 462 -9.79 -36.10 38.23
N LEU A 463 -10.91 -35.48 37.81
CA LEU A 463 -12.27 -36.03 37.96
C LEU A 463 -12.51 -36.65 39.36
N LYS A 464 -12.01 -35.98 40.41
CA LYS A 464 -11.97 -36.56 41.76
C LYS A 464 -13.37 -36.72 42.35
N ASP A 465 -14.22 -35.71 42.17
CA ASP A 465 -15.56 -35.67 42.74
C ASP A 465 -16.65 -36.17 41.75
N ASN A 466 -16.24 -36.58 40.54
CA ASN A 466 -17.09 -37.25 39.55
C ASN A 466 -17.64 -38.56 40.14
N THR A 467 -18.97 -38.71 40.05
CA THR A 467 -19.71 -39.86 40.59
C THR A 467 -20.56 -40.51 39.50
N LEU A 468 -21.33 -39.70 38.77
CA LEU A 468 -22.27 -40.16 37.74
C LEU A 468 -21.81 -39.81 36.32
N GLY A 469 -21.20 -38.63 36.11
CA GLY A 469 -20.91 -38.09 34.77
C GLY A 469 -20.01 -39.00 33.94
N PHE A 470 -20.31 -39.12 32.64
CA PHE A 470 -19.72 -40.10 31.73
C PHE A 470 -19.00 -39.45 30.54
N ALA A 471 -18.08 -40.22 29.93
CA ALA A 471 -17.27 -39.83 28.77
C ALA A 471 -16.44 -38.53 28.93
N ASN A 472 -16.12 -38.14 30.17
CA ASN A 472 -15.29 -36.97 30.43
C ASN A 472 -13.80 -37.32 30.30
N THR A 473 -13.01 -36.47 29.62
CA THR A 473 -11.56 -36.66 29.44
C THR A 473 -10.79 -35.56 30.15
N ALA A 474 -10.03 -35.90 31.19
CA ALA A 474 -9.30 -34.96 32.04
C ALA A 474 -7.79 -35.29 32.08
N VAL A 475 -6.93 -34.35 31.69
CA VAL A 475 -5.47 -34.52 31.67
C VAL A 475 -4.79 -33.27 32.23
N GLY A 476 -4.28 -33.35 33.46
CA GLY A 476 -3.61 -32.24 34.15
C GLY A 476 -3.80 -32.26 35.67
N LEU A 477 -3.05 -31.43 36.41
CA LEU A 477 -3.29 -31.28 37.85
C LEU A 477 -4.67 -30.64 38.07
N ARG A 478 -5.57 -31.29 38.83
CA ARG A 478 -6.91 -30.77 39.18
C ARG A 478 -7.86 -30.44 38.00
N SER A 479 -7.64 -31.00 36.81
CA SER A 479 -8.57 -30.84 35.69
C SER A 479 -9.93 -31.50 36.01
N LEU A 480 -11.05 -30.79 35.76
CA LEU A 480 -12.41 -31.24 36.09
C LEU A 480 -12.58 -31.76 37.54
N THR A 481 -11.93 -31.14 38.55
CA THR A 481 -12.00 -31.65 39.94
C THR A 481 -13.44 -31.69 40.49
N LYS A 482 -14.22 -30.61 40.32
CA LYS A 482 -15.57 -30.45 40.90
C LYS A 482 -16.69 -31.17 40.13
N ASN A 483 -16.47 -31.56 38.86
CA ASN A 483 -17.52 -32.09 37.98
C ASN A 483 -18.18 -33.33 38.60
N ILE A 484 -19.51 -33.31 38.77
CA ILE A 484 -20.26 -34.36 39.49
C ILE A 484 -20.93 -35.33 38.50
N ASP A 485 -21.71 -34.76 37.59
CA ASP A 485 -22.67 -35.40 36.68
C ASP A 485 -22.57 -34.95 35.22
N GLY A 486 -21.96 -33.78 34.94
CA GLY A 486 -21.82 -33.20 33.60
C GLY A 486 -21.15 -34.13 32.57
N VAL A 487 -21.52 -33.97 31.30
CA VAL A 487 -21.30 -34.95 30.24
C VAL A 487 -20.37 -34.42 29.13
N GLY A 488 -19.47 -35.30 28.66
CA GLY A 488 -18.70 -35.07 27.43
C GLY A 488 -17.63 -33.97 27.50
N ASN A 489 -17.29 -33.46 28.69
CA ASN A 489 -16.31 -32.40 28.83
C ASN A 489 -14.88 -32.92 28.58
N THR A 490 -14.08 -32.13 27.84
CA THR A 490 -12.68 -32.45 27.52
C THR A 490 -11.75 -31.38 28.09
N ALA A 491 -10.97 -31.72 29.12
CA ALA A 491 -10.13 -30.80 29.88
C ALA A 491 -8.65 -31.26 29.86
N VAL A 492 -7.79 -30.58 29.09
CA VAL A 492 -6.38 -30.94 28.88
C VAL A 492 -5.48 -29.76 29.26
N GLY A 493 -5.06 -29.73 30.53
CA GLY A 493 -4.20 -28.71 31.11
C GLY A 493 -4.42 -28.57 32.62
N GLY A 494 -3.41 -28.13 33.37
CA GLY A 494 -3.55 -27.95 34.82
C GLY A 494 -4.64 -26.93 35.16
N SER A 495 -5.53 -27.27 36.09
CA SER A 495 -6.70 -26.50 36.52
C SER A 495 -7.70 -26.13 35.41
N SER A 496 -7.73 -26.86 34.28
CA SER A 496 -8.76 -26.70 33.25
C SER A 496 -10.13 -27.18 33.74
N LEU A 497 -11.19 -26.40 33.47
CA LEU A 497 -12.57 -26.65 33.95
C LEU A 497 -12.65 -27.03 35.45
N VAL A 498 -11.80 -26.43 36.30
CA VAL A 498 -11.68 -26.83 37.72
C VAL A 498 -12.92 -26.51 38.55
N SER A 499 -13.72 -25.51 38.14
CA SER A 499 -14.91 -25.05 38.86
C SER A 499 -16.24 -25.58 38.33
N ASN A 500 -16.24 -26.22 37.14
CA ASN A 500 -17.42 -26.78 36.50
C ASN A 500 -18.11 -27.82 37.40
N LEU A 501 -19.41 -27.62 37.65
CA LEU A 501 -20.24 -28.51 38.47
C LEU A 501 -20.97 -29.54 37.59
N ASN A 502 -21.75 -29.03 36.62
CA ASN A 502 -22.72 -29.79 35.82
C ASN A 502 -22.78 -29.39 34.32
N GLY A 503 -22.18 -28.27 33.92
CA GLY A 503 -22.13 -27.83 32.51
C GLY A 503 -21.50 -28.88 31.58
N SER A 504 -21.95 -28.93 30.32
CA SER A 504 -21.66 -30.04 29.40
C SER A 504 -21.12 -29.59 28.04
N GLU A 505 -20.52 -30.54 27.30
CA GLU A 505 -19.91 -30.34 25.97
C GLU A 505 -18.81 -29.26 25.88
N ASN A 506 -18.17 -28.89 27.00
CA ASN A 506 -17.09 -27.91 27.00
C ASN A 506 -15.72 -28.54 26.65
N VAL A 507 -14.90 -27.82 25.87
CA VAL A 507 -13.55 -28.24 25.46
C VAL A 507 -12.51 -27.23 25.94
N ALA A 508 -11.73 -27.58 26.96
CA ALA A 508 -10.74 -26.72 27.61
C ALA A 508 -9.32 -27.31 27.51
N ILE A 509 -8.50 -26.83 26.57
CA ILE A 509 -7.15 -27.33 26.27
C ILE A 509 -6.12 -26.24 26.55
N GLY A 510 -5.62 -26.17 27.79
CA GLY A 510 -4.62 -25.21 28.25
C GLY A 510 -4.58 -25.08 29.77
N VAL A 511 -3.49 -24.53 30.32
CA VAL A 511 -3.38 -24.29 31.77
C VAL A 511 -4.36 -23.19 32.18
N SER A 512 -5.20 -23.46 33.18
CA SER A 512 -6.28 -22.57 33.63
C SER A 512 -7.26 -22.14 32.53
N SER A 513 -7.46 -22.97 31.50
CA SER A 513 -8.54 -22.78 30.52
C SER A 513 -9.91 -23.04 31.19
N MET A 514 -10.85 -22.11 31.03
CA MET A 514 -12.17 -22.15 31.69
C MET A 514 -12.10 -22.36 33.21
N PHE A 515 -11.23 -21.63 33.90
CA PHE A 515 -10.96 -21.86 35.33
C PHE A 515 -12.17 -21.55 36.23
N HIS A 516 -12.94 -20.49 35.92
CA HIS A 516 -14.08 -20.04 36.73
C HIS A 516 -15.47 -20.44 36.22
N ASN A 517 -15.62 -21.07 35.04
CA ASN A 517 -16.93 -21.50 34.55
C ASN A 517 -17.55 -22.53 35.51
N GLU A 518 -18.70 -22.21 36.12
CA GLU A 518 -19.39 -23.10 37.05
C GLU A 518 -20.50 -23.92 36.36
N VAL A 519 -21.22 -23.34 35.39
CA VAL A 519 -22.46 -23.91 34.80
C VAL A 519 -22.57 -23.87 33.26
N GLY A 520 -21.83 -23.01 32.56
CA GLY A 520 -21.95 -22.80 31.11
C GLY A 520 -21.53 -23.98 30.24
N SER A 521 -22.02 -24.03 29.01
CA SER A 521 -21.98 -25.18 28.08
C SER A 521 -21.61 -24.79 26.63
N HIS A 522 -21.21 -25.80 25.84
CA HIS A 522 -20.78 -25.68 24.43
C HIS A 522 -19.57 -24.75 24.15
N ASN A 523 -18.80 -24.36 25.17
CA ASN A 523 -17.66 -23.45 25.00
C ASN A 523 -16.38 -24.20 24.56
N VAL A 524 -15.57 -23.55 23.71
CA VAL A 524 -14.28 -24.06 23.23
C VAL A 524 -13.15 -23.10 23.62
N ALA A 525 -12.27 -23.54 24.51
CA ALA A 525 -11.16 -22.77 25.07
C ALA A 525 -9.82 -23.52 24.86
N ILE A 526 -9.00 -23.10 23.90
CA ILE A 526 -7.74 -23.76 23.51
C ILE A 526 -6.58 -22.77 23.64
N GLY A 527 -5.93 -22.79 24.81
CA GLY A 527 -4.79 -21.94 25.16
C GLY A 527 -4.72 -21.70 26.67
N SER A 528 -3.55 -21.33 27.18
CA SER A 528 -3.41 -20.96 28.60
C SER A 528 -4.26 -19.73 28.93
N PHE A 529 -4.94 -19.75 30.07
CA PHE A 529 -5.87 -18.70 30.53
C PHE A 529 -7.01 -18.33 29.55
N SER A 530 -7.31 -19.15 28.55
CA SER A 530 -8.49 -18.95 27.69
C SER A 530 -9.79 -19.11 28.51
N LEU A 531 -10.74 -18.18 28.42
CA LEU A 531 -11.96 -18.16 29.26
C LEU A 531 -11.69 -18.18 30.79
N ALA A 532 -10.56 -17.63 31.26
CA ALA A 532 -10.15 -17.82 32.66
C ALA A 532 -11.12 -17.28 33.73
N ASN A 533 -11.76 -16.13 33.51
CA ASN A 533 -12.60 -15.47 34.53
C ASN A 533 -14.11 -15.48 34.22
N SER A 534 -14.55 -15.98 33.07
CA SER A 534 -15.98 -16.08 32.74
C SER A 534 -16.67 -17.19 33.56
N THR A 535 -17.79 -16.86 34.21
CA THR A 535 -18.46 -17.72 35.20
C THR A 535 -19.70 -18.44 34.68
N GLU A 536 -20.51 -17.80 33.83
CA GLU A 536 -21.88 -18.24 33.46
C GLU A 536 -22.19 -18.11 31.95
N VAL A 537 -21.18 -18.14 31.08
CA VAL A 537 -21.30 -17.86 29.62
C VAL A 537 -21.41 -19.11 28.73
N ASP A 538 -22.12 -18.99 27.62
CA ASP A 538 -22.34 -20.03 26.59
C ASP A 538 -21.81 -19.62 25.20
N TYR A 539 -21.61 -20.61 24.32
CA TYR A 539 -21.26 -20.47 22.88
C TYR A 539 -19.95 -19.73 22.54
N LEU A 540 -19.00 -19.60 23.46
CA LEU A 540 -17.73 -18.91 23.20
C LEU A 540 -16.66 -19.79 22.53
N VAL A 541 -15.82 -19.18 21.69
CA VAL A 541 -14.68 -19.85 21.02
C VAL A 541 -13.38 -19.07 21.24
N ALA A 542 -12.61 -19.40 22.27
CA ALA A 542 -11.32 -18.80 22.61
C ALA A 542 -10.14 -19.71 22.25
N ILE A 543 -9.40 -19.42 21.18
CA ILE A 543 -8.24 -20.20 20.72
C ILE A 543 -6.99 -19.33 20.75
N GLY A 544 -6.32 -19.27 21.90
CA GLY A 544 -5.10 -18.50 22.11
C GLY A 544 -4.71 -18.37 23.58
N ASP A 545 -3.45 -18.01 23.84
CA ASP A 545 -3.02 -17.59 25.18
C ASP A 545 -3.74 -16.29 25.57
N SER A 546 -4.39 -16.27 26.73
CA SER A 546 -5.14 -15.11 27.24
C SER A 546 -6.21 -14.57 26.28
N ALA A 547 -6.86 -15.44 25.51
CA ALA A 547 -8.04 -15.10 24.71
C ALA A 547 -9.33 -15.13 25.57
N LEU A 548 -10.18 -14.10 25.48
CA LEU A 548 -11.42 -13.99 26.29
C LEU A 548 -11.17 -14.23 27.79
N VAL A 549 -10.15 -13.59 28.39
CA VAL A 549 -9.79 -13.77 29.81
C VAL A 549 -10.89 -13.24 30.72
N ASN A 550 -11.28 -12.00 30.48
CA ASN A 550 -12.42 -11.33 31.09
C ASN A 550 -13.44 -11.16 29.96
N ASN A 551 -14.63 -11.72 30.16
CA ASN A 551 -15.72 -11.72 29.21
C ASN A 551 -17.02 -12.11 29.94
N GLU A 552 -17.98 -11.20 29.99
CA GLU A 552 -19.34 -11.46 30.51
C GLU A 552 -20.39 -11.56 29.37
N GLY A 553 -20.12 -10.99 28.18
CA GLY A 553 -21.00 -11.07 27.00
C GLY A 553 -20.96 -12.40 26.20
N GLU A 554 -22.06 -12.74 25.53
CA GLU A 554 -22.25 -14.02 24.83
C GLU A 554 -21.73 -14.06 23.36
N ALA A 555 -21.64 -15.27 22.80
CA ALA A 555 -21.38 -15.57 21.39
C ALA A 555 -20.06 -15.00 20.77
N ASN A 556 -19.09 -14.62 21.59
CA ASN A 556 -17.81 -14.09 21.12
C ASN A 556 -16.83 -15.18 20.62
N VAL A 557 -16.14 -14.89 19.52
CA VAL A 557 -15.10 -15.72 18.90
C VAL A 557 -13.75 -14.99 18.99
N ALA A 558 -12.74 -15.60 19.61
CA ALA A 558 -11.41 -15.04 19.82
C ALA A 558 -10.29 -16.04 19.46
N VAL A 559 -9.78 -16.00 18.24
CA VAL A 559 -8.74 -16.91 17.70
C VAL A 559 -7.41 -16.17 17.57
N GLY A 560 -6.67 -16.06 18.67
CA GLY A 560 -5.33 -15.47 18.72
C GLY A 560 -4.92 -15.14 20.16
N ALA A 561 -3.60 -15.08 20.42
CA ALA A 561 -3.14 -14.66 21.74
C ALA A 561 -3.50 -13.18 22.01
N PHE A 562 -4.05 -12.93 23.20
CA PHE A 562 -4.63 -11.66 23.63
C PHE A 562 -5.76 -11.10 22.74
N ALA A 563 -6.52 -11.97 22.07
CA ALA A 563 -7.77 -11.58 21.40
C ALA A 563 -8.90 -11.43 22.42
N LEU A 564 -9.64 -10.31 22.38
CA LEU A 564 -10.74 -9.99 23.33
C LEU A 564 -10.38 -10.21 24.82
N THR A 565 -9.17 -9.79 25.26
CA THR A 565 -8.71 -10.01 26.65
C THR A 565 -9.48 -9.21 27.70
N TYR A 566 -9.94 -8.00 27.35
CA TYR A 566 -10.79 -7.16 28.16
C TYR A 566 -12.09 -6.92 27.39
N ASN A 567 -12.98 -7.91 27.43
CA ASN A 567 -14.36 -7.73 27.01
C ASN A 567 -15.21 -7.69 28.27
N ASP A 568 -15.95 -6.62 28.51
CA ASP A 568 -16.82 -6.58 29.69
C ASP A 568 -18.16 -7.20 29.26
N VAL A 569 -19.02 -6.41 28.59
CA VAL A 569 -20.37 -6.81 28.16
C VAL A 569 -20.54 -6.93 26.64
N GLY A 570 -19.47 -6.78 25.85
CA GLY A 570 -19.56 -6.83 24.38
C GLY A 570 -20.01 -8.19 23.84
N GLU A 571 -20.96 -8.22 22.90
CA GLU A 571 -21.57 -9.45 22.32
C GLU A 571 -21.35 -9.61 20.81
N GLU A 572 -21.42 -10.87 20.33
CA GLU A 572 -21.33 -11.26 18.90
C GLU A 572 -20.05 -10.77 18.17
N ASN A 573 -18.94 -10.57 18.90
CA ASN A 573 -17.68 -10.11 18.31
C ASN A 573 -16.84 -11.29 17.76
N THR A 574 -16.19 -11.08 16.60
CA THR A 574 -15.26 -12.03 15.98
C THR A 574 -13.86 -11.41 15.90
N ALA A 575 -12.91 -11.94 16.66
CA ALA A 575 -11.52 -11.47 16.77
C ALA A 575 -10.53 -12.59 16.37
N VAL A 576 -9.88 -12.48 15.21
CA VAL A 576 -8.97 -13.51 14.66
C VAL A 576 -7.57 -12.92 14.42
N GLY A 577 -6.67 -13.13 15.38
CA GLY A 577 -5.27 -12.71 15.33
C GLY A 577 -4.74 -12.17 16.66
N PHE A 578 -3.44 -11.89 16.71
CA PHE A 578 -2.77 -11.35 17.89
C PHE A 578 -3.27 -9.94 18.27
N GLU A 579 -3.64 -9.73 19.55
CA GLU A 579 -4.15 -8.46 20.09
C GLU A 579 -5.36 -7.85 19.33
N CYS A 580 -6.22 -8.69 18.74
CA CYS A 580 -7.47 -8.23 18.10
C CYS A 580 -8.54 -7.89 19.13
N LEU A 581 -9.24 -6.75 18.98
CA LEU A 581 -10.30 -6.30 19.90
C LEU A 581 -9.90 -6.33 21.39
N ARG A 582 -8.61 -6.10 21.68
CA ARG A 582 -8.02 -6.39 23.00
C ARG A 582 -8.69 -5.62 24.16
N GLY A 583 -9.16 -4.40 23.93
CA GLY A 583 -9.77 -3.53 24.94
C GLY A 583 -11.29 -3.34 24.87
N ASN A 584 -12.00 -4.20 24.13
CA ASN A 584 -13.42 -4.05 23.76
C ASN A 584 -14.42 -4.16 24.94
N THR A 585 -14.55 -3.12 25.75
CA THR A 585 -15.42 -3.12 26.94
C THR A 585 -16.91 -3.36 26.61
N GLU A 586 -17.50 -2.54 25.74
CA GLU A 586 -18.96 -2.49 25.48
C GLU A 586 -19.34 -2.68 23.99
N GLY A 587 -18.37 -2.78 23.09
CA GLY A 587 -18.63 -2.84 21.64
C GLY A 587 -19.22 -4.17 21.16
N ASN A 588 -20.40 -4.16 20.54
CA ASN A 588 -21.04 -5.35 19.95
C ASN A 588 -20.77 -5.48 18.43
N LEU A 589 -20.94 -6.69 17.89
CA LEU A 589 -20.98 -6.99 16.43
C LEU A 589 -19.68 -6.65 15.66
N ASN A 590 -18.53 -6.52 16.32
CA ASN A 590 -17.27 -6.17 15.66
C ASN A 590 -16.56 -7.39 15.07
N THR A 591 -16.10 -7.29 13.81
CA THR A 591 -15.31 -8.32 13.12
C THR A 591 -13.88 -7.82 12.89
N ALA A 592 -12.92 -8.27 13.70
CA ALA A 592 -11.50 -7.98 13.61
C ALA A 592 -10.70 -9.21 13.13
N VAL A 593 -9.97 -9.10 12.02
CA VAL A 593 -9.17 -10.21 11.45
C VAL A 593 -7.79 -9.69 11.03
N GLY A 594 -6.75 -10.08 11.77
CA GLY A 594 -5.36 -9.67 11.53
C GLY A 594 -4.74 -8.92 12.71
N ALA A 595 -3.43 -9.09 12.91
CA ALA A 595 -2.76 -8.63 14.12
C ALA A 595 -2.99 -7.14 14.42
N ARG A 596 -3.52 -6.85 15.62
CA ARG A 596 -3.91 -5.52 16.11
C ARG A 596 -5.04 -4.83 15.33
N ALA A 597 -5.96 -5.59 14.75
CA ALA A 597 -7.23 -5.05 14.30
C ALA A 597 -8.11 -4.64 15.51
N LEU A 598 -8.66 -3.43 15.50
CA LEU A 598 -9.56 -2.88 16.54
C LEU A 598 -9.02 -2.96 17.99
N THR A 599 -7.69 -2.94 18.20
CA THR A 599 -7.07 -3.16 19.53
C THR A 599 -7.60 -2.24 20.64
N SER A 600 -7.90 -0.98 20.32
CA SER A 600 -8.35 0.03 21.29
C SER A 600 -9.88 0.26 21.31
N ASN A 601 -10.67 -0.58 20.63
CA ASN A 601 -12.13 -0.44 20.63
C ASN A 601 -12.65 -0.46 22.07
N ASN A 602 -13.58 0.44 22.40
CA ASN A 602 -14.16 0.62 23.72
C ASN A 602 -15.68 0.37 23.61
N SER A 603 -16.42 1.34 23.07
CA SER A 603 -17.87 1.22 22.84
C SER A 603 -18.27 1.07 21.36
N GLY A 604 -17.34 1.17 20.41
CA GLY A 604 -17.65 1.17 18.97
C GLY A 604 -18.37 -0.11 18.51
N ILE A 605 -19.49 0.03 17.81
CA ILE A 605 -20.37 -1.10 17.41
C ILE A 605 -20.22 -1.40 15.90
N GLY A 606 -20.30 -2.68 15.53
CA GLY A 606 -20.53 -3.11 14.14
C GLY A 606 -19.38 -2.81 13.17
N ASN A 607 -18.15 -2.66 13.65
CA ASN A 607 -17.00 -2.36 12.81
C ASN A 607 -16.41 -3.64 12.19
N THR A 608 -16.05 -3.57 10.91
CA THR A 608 -15.30 -4.64 10.21
C THR A 608 -13.87 -4.17 9.96
N ALA A 609 -12.87 -4.94 10.39
CA ALA A 609 -11.45 -4.58 10.39
C ALA A 609 -10.57 -5.77 9.97
N ILE A 610 -10.25 -5.87 8.68
CA ILE A 610 -9.54 -7.02 8.08
C ILE A 610 -8.15 -6.58 7.59
N GLY A 611 -7.13 -6.77 8.43
CA GLY A 611 -5.73 -6.46 8.14
C GLY A 611 -4.92 -6.14 9.40
N ALA A 612 -3.60 -6.06 9.27
CA ALA A 612 -2.76 -5.65 10.40
C ALA A 612 -2.98 -4.14 10.72
N ASN A 613 -3.13 -3.81 12.00
CA ASN A 613 -3.46 -2.47 12.52
C ASN A 613 -4.71 -1.78 11.93
N THR A 614 -5.67 -2.52 11.36
CA THR A 614 -6.93 -1.93 10.84
C THR A 614 -7.80 -1.38 11.98
N LEU A 615 -8.29 -0.15 11.85
CA LEU A 615 -9.09 0.53 12.89
C LEU A 615 -8.46 0.49 14.30
N LYS A 616 -7.12 0.42 14.38
CA LYS A 616 -6.39 0.11 15.62
C LYS A 616 -6.73 1.04 16.78
N ASN A 617 -6.84 2.35 16.52
CA ASN A 617 -7.06 3.37 17.54
C ASN A 617 -8.55 3.70 17.76
N ASN A 618 -9.47 3.02 17.05
CA ASN A 618 -10.90 3.27 17.16
C ASN A 618 -11.33 3.05 18.61
N THR A 619 -12.03 4.00 19.23
CA THR A 619 -12.58 3.81 20.58
C THR A 619 -14.09 3.61 20.48
N ASP A 620 -14.78 4.56 19.86
CA ASP A 620 -16.24 4.67 19.88
C ASP A 620 -16.84 4.85 18.47
N GLY A 621 -15.97 4.95 17.45
CA GLY A 621 -16.37 4.95 16.05
C GLY A 621 -17.14 3.67 15.68
N THR A 622 -18.23 3.83 14.94
CA THR A 622 -19.27 2.80 14.76
C THR A 622 -19.59 2.59 13.28
N GLY A 623 -19.82 1.33 12.89
CA GLY A 623 -20.19 0.92 11.53
C GLY A 623 -19.11 1.16 10.47
N ASN A 624 -17.83 1.24 10.85
CA ASN A 624 -16.73 1.43 9.89
C ASN A 624 -16.31 0.08 9.26
N VAL A 625 -15.93 0.10 7.98
CA VAL A 625 -15.40 -1.06 7.25
C VAL A 625 -13.99 -0.76 6.76
N ALA A 626 -12.99 -1.45 7.28
CA ALA A 626 -11.57 -1.28 6.98
C ALA A 626 -10.94 -2.60 6.51
N VAL A 627 -10.40 -2.65 5.29
CA VAL A 627 -9.78 -3.84 4.70
C VAL A 627 -8.42 -3.48 4.08
N GLY A 628 -7.35 -4.06 4.61
CA GLY A 628 -5.97 -3.83 4.17
C GLY A 628 -5.08 -3.24 5.27
N VAL A 629 -3.77 -3.52 5.21
CA VAL A 629 -2.81 -3.14 6.26
C VAL A 629 -2.82 -1.63 6.51
N ASN A 630 -3.04 -1.26 7.77
CA ASN A 630 -3.21 0.10 8.29
C ASN A 630 -4.42 0.90 7.71
N ALA A 631 -5.46 0.26 7.20
CA ALA A 631 -6.69 0.98 6.84
C ALA A 631 -7.39 1.55 8.08
N LEU A 632 -7.78 2.84 8.05
CA LEU A 632 -8.42 3.56 9.16
C LEU A 632 -7.66 3.51 10.52
N THR A 633 -6.32 3.34 10.51
CA THR A 633 -5.52 3.15 11.75
C THR A 633 -5.74 4.21 12.82
N SER A 634 -5.83 5.49 12.44
CA SER A 634 -5.95 6.60 13.39
C SER A 634 -7.39 6.93 13.83
N ASN A 635 -8.41 6.26 13.29
CA ASN A 635 -9.81 6.57 13.59
C ASN A 635 -10.03 6.52 15.10
N VAL A 636 -10.77 7.47 15.67
CA VAL A 636 -11.10 7.47 17.12
C VAL A 636 -12.61 7.35 17.28
N THR A 637 -13.35 8.34 16.78
CA THR A 637 -14.82 8.41 16.89
C THR A 637 -15.54 8.48 15.55
N GLY A 638 -14.82 8.54 14.42
CA GLY A 638 -15.44 8.65 13.10
C GLY A 638 -16.33 7.45 12.76
N ILE A 639 -17.50 7.70 12.17
CA ILE A 639 -18.54 6.69 11.89
C ILE A 639 -18.74 6.42 10.39
N LEU A 640 -19.21 5.20 10.06
CA LEU A 640 -19.66 4.81 8.72
C LEU A 640 -18.62 4.99 7.59
N ASN A 641 -17.33 4.96 7.90
CA ASN A 641 -16.27 5.08 6.89
C ASN A 641 -15.96 3.73 6.23
N CYS A 642 -15.74 3.72 4.92
CA CYS A 642 -15.38 2.54 4.12
C CYS A 642 -13.96 2.68 3.54
N ALA A 643 -12.98 1.93 4.04
CA ALA A 643 -11.58 1.98 3.64
C ALA A 643 -11.09 0.63 3.09
N PHE A 644 -10.81 0.54 1.78
CA PHE A 644 -10.35 -0.67 1.11
C PHE A 644 -8.99 -0.43 0.42
N GLY A 645 -7.91 -0.87 1.06
CA GLY A 645 -6.54 -0.72 0.56
C GLY A 645 -5.55 -0.39 1.68
N SER A 646 -4.27 -0.70 1.47
CA SER A 646 -3.25 -0.39 2.49
C SER A 646 -3.09 1.12 2.68
N ASN A 647 -3.10 1.54 3.93
CA ASN A 647 -3.15 2.92 4.41
C ASN A 647 -4.28 3.79 3.81
N ALA A 648 -5.39 3.20 3.36
CA ALA A 648 -6.59 3.95 3.01
C ALA A 648 -7.18 4.60 4.27
N LEU A 649 -7.58 5.89 4.20
CA LEU A 649 -8.13 6.64 5.34
C LEU A 649 -7.22 6.65 6.60
N TYR A 650 -5.91 6.47 6.43
CA TYR A 650 -4.96 6.20 7.54
C TYR A 650 -5.02 7.20 8.69
N SER A 651 -5.08 8.50 8.38
CA SER A 651 -5.01 9.60 9.37
C SER A 651 -6.37 10.06 9.91
N ASN A 652 -7.48 9.41 9.54
CA ASN A 652 -8.82 9.83 9.95
C ASN A 652 -8.91 9.88 11.48
N ILE A 653 -9.45 10.94 12.07
CA ILE A 653 -9.61 11.04 13.54
C ILE A 653 -11.11 11.02 13.89
N VAL A 654 -11.85 11.96 13.29
CA VAL A 654 -13.29 12.19 13.53
C VAL A 654 -14.07 12.42 12.23
N GLY A 655 -13.49 12.11 11.07
CA GLY A 655 -14.17 12.26 9.78
C GLY A 655 -15.19 11.15 9.57
N ASP A 656 -16.41 11.49 9.15
CA ASP A 656 -17.52 10.55 9.00
C ASP A 656 -17.83 10.23 7.53
N THR A 657 -18.44 9.07 7.27
CA THR A 657 -19.07 8.71 5.98
C THR A 657 -18.16 8.79 4.75
N ASN A 658 -16.83 8.72 4.93
CA ASN A 658 -15.89 8.75 3.82
C ASN A 658 -15.72 7.36 3.19
N THR A 659 -15.62 7.29 1.87
CA THR A 659 -15.28 6.07 1.12
C THR A 659 -13.91 6.23 0.45
N ALA A 660 -12.95 5.37 0.79
CA ALA A 660 -11.59 5.37 0.27
C ALA A 660 -11.18 3.97 -0.24
N ILE A 661 -11.11 3.79 -1.55
CA ILE A 661 -10.82 2.51 -2.21
C ILE A 661 -9.55 2.66 -3.06
N GLY A 662 -8.43 2.18 -2.54
CA GLY A 662 -7.12 2.24 -3.19
C GLY A 662 -5.96 2.43 -2.19
N HIS A 663 -4.74 2.15 -2.63
CA HIS A 663 -3.55 2.36 -1.79
C HIS A 663 -3.35 3.85 -1.51
N ASN A 664 -3.26 4.22 -0.22
CA ASN A 664 -3.21 5.60 0.26
C ASN A 664 -4.36 6.49 -0.27
N ALA A 665 -5.53 5.93 -0.59
CA ALA A 665 -6.73 6.72 -0.86
C ALA A 665 -7.11 7.51 0.41
N LEU A 666 -7.38 8.81 0.27
CA LEU A 666 -7.81 9.69 1.37
C LEU A 666 -6.82 9.74 2.58
N HIS A 667 -5.53 9.46 2.34
CA HIS A 667 -4.57 9.09 3.40
C HIS A 667 -4.44 10.07 4.57
N ASN A 668 -4.40 11.39 4.29
CA ASN A 668 -4.19 12.43 5.31
C ASN A 668 -5.48 13.02 5.90
N ASN A 669 -6.67 12.51 5.53
CA ASN A 669 -7.94 13.03 6.02
C ASN A 669 -7.95 13.02 7.54
N SER A 670 -8.16 14.18 8.19
CA SER A 670 -8.16 14.27 9.65
C SER A 670 -9.59 14.46 10.18
N ILE A 671 -10.31 15.41 9.58
CA ILE A 671 -11.67 15.82 10.00
C ILE A 671 -12.67 15.93 8.85
N GLY A 672 -12.26 15.66 7.60
CA GLY A 672 -13.14 15.73 6.43
C GLY A 672 -14.20 14.61 6.42
N PHE A 673 -15.40 14.91 5.93
CA PHE A 673 -16.54 13.98 5.87
C PHE A 673 -17.21 13.96 4.48
N ASN A 674 -18.03 12.94 4.22
CA ASN A 674 -18.73 12.71 2.94
C ASN A 674 -17.82 12.62 1.69
N ASN A 675 -16.52 12.38 1.83
CA ASN A 675 -15.61 12.29 0.68
C ASN A 675 -15.60 10.88 0.06
N THR A 676 -15.67 10.80 -1.27
CA THR A 676 -15.48 9.56 -2.04
C THR A 676 -14.16 9.61 -2.80
N ALA A 677 -13.31 8.60 -2.64
CA ALA A 677 -11.99 8.49 -3.25
C ALA A 677 -11.76 7.05 -3.76
N LEU A 678 -11.70 6.89 -5.09
CA LEU A 678 -11.56 5.61 -5.78
C LEU A 678 -10.33 5.65 -6.70
N GLY A 679 -9.21 5.11 -6.22
CA GLY A 679 -7.93 5.10 -6.92
C GLY A 679 -6.74 5.06 -5.95
N ALA A 680 -5.57 4.64 -6.43
CA ALA A 680 -4.34 4.86 -5.67
C ALA A 680 -4.07 6.38 -5.57
N TYR A 681 -3.74 6.86 -4.37
CA TYR A 681 -3.50 8.28 -4.07
C TYR A 681 -4.65 9.27 -4.39
N SER A 682 -5.88 8.80 -4.68
CA SER A 682 -7.02 9.71 -4.83
C SER A 682 -7.30 10.44 -3.51
N LEU A 683 -7.44 11.77 -3.57
CA LEU A 683 -7.60 12.67 -2.41
C LEU A 683 -6.50 12.59 -1.32
N TYR A 684 -5.29 12.13 -1.65
CA TYR A 684 -4.23 11.79 -0.69
C TYR A 684 -3.96 12.83 0.42
N SER A 685 -3.91 14.12 0.09
CA SER A 685 -3.52 15.20 1.01
C SER A 685 -4.67 15.84 1.80
N ASN A 686 -5.93 15.41 1.59
CA ASN A 686 -7.10 16.08 2.18
C ASN A 686 -6.93 16.18 3.69
N LEU A 687 -7.09 17.37 4.30
CA LEU A 687 -6.99 17.55 5.74
C LEU A 687 -8.38 17.71 6.37
N SER A 688 -9.17 18.63 5.79
CA SER A 688 -10.51 19.01 6.25
C SER A 688 -11.52 19.26 5.14
N GLY A 689 -11.19 18.94 3.87
CA GLY A 689 -12.13 19.08 2.75
C GLY A 689 -13.31 18.10 2.88
N THR A 690 -14.48 18.50 2.38
CA THR A 690 -15.76 17.79 2.53
C THR A 690 -16.47 17.60 1.20
N GLU A 691 -17.29 16.54 1.08
CA GLU A 691 -18.14 16.29 -0.08
C GLU A 691 -17.39 16.26 -1.44
N ASN A 692 -16.11 15.85 -1.43
CA ASN A 692 -15.32 15.70 -2.66
C ASN A 692 -15.45 14.29 -3.25
N ASN A 693 -15.55 14.21 -4.58
CA ASN A 693 -15.62 12.95 -5.35
C ASN A 693 -14.38 12.81 -6.25
N ALA A 694 -13.46 11.90 -5.94
CA ALA A 694 -12.20 11.69 -6.65
C ALA A 694 -12.10 10.25 -7.21
N LEU A 695 -12.44 10.07 -8.50
CA LEU A 695 -12.47 8.77 -9.18
C LEU A 695 -11.33 8.69 -10.21
N GLY A 696 -10.20 8.12 -9.82
CA GLY A 696 -9.01 7.94 -10.66
C GLY A 696 -7.72 7.94 -9.85
N VAL A 697 -6.67 7.32 -10.39
CA VAL A 697 -5.32 7.37 -9.78
C VAL A 697 -4.87 8.83 -9.68
N SER A 698 -4.47 9.23 -8.48
CA SER A 698 -4.07 10.59 -8.10
C SER A 698 -5.09 11.70 -8.45
N ALA A 699 -6.37 11.35 -8.63
CA ALA A 699 -7.43 12.34 -8.78
C ALA A 699 -7.54 13.19 -7.50
N LEU A 700 -7.53 14.52 -7.65
CA LEU A 700 -7.66 15.50 -6.58
C LEU A 700 -6.64 15.31 -5.42
N SER A 701 -5.47 14.76 -5.74
CA SER A 701 -4.47 14.29 -4.77
C SER A 701 -3.94 15.38 -3.82
N GLY A 702 -3.82 16.62 -4.29
CA GLY A 702 -3.25 17.75 -3.56
C GLY A 702 -4.22 18.53 -2.67
N ASN A 703 -5.50 18.14 -2.62
CA ASN A 703 -6.53 18.85 -1.86
C ASN A 703 -6.13 18.97 -0.40
N LEU A 704 -6.24 20.16 0.19
CA LEU A 704 -5.97 20.38 1.62
C LEU A 704 -7.28 20.66 2.35
N VAL A 705 -8.03 21.66 1.86
CA VAL A 705 -9.26 22.16 2.50
C VAL A 705 -10.43 22.35 1.53
N GLY A 706 -10.22 22.15 0.22
CA GLY A 706 -11.26 22.33 -0.79
C GLY A 706 -12.43 21.36 -0.61
N SER A 707 -13.65 21.81 -0.90
CA SER A 707 -14.89 21.04 -0.72
C SER A 707 -15.79 21.09 -1.97
N PHE A 708 -16.72 20.13 -2.08
CA PHE A 708 -17.67 19.97 -3.20
C PHE A 708 -17.01 19.78 -4.58
N ASN A 709 -15.75 19.33 -4.65
CA ASN A 709 -15.05 19.13 -5.93
C ASN A 709 -15.28 17.73 -6.49
N THR A 710 -15.52 17.61 -7.80
CA THR A 710 -15.68 16.32 -8.50
C THR A 710 -14.56 16.14 -9.53
N ALA A 711 -13.59 15.27 -9.24
CA ALA A 711 -12.49 14.90 -10.13
C ALA A 711 -12.67 13.45 -10.64
N ILE A 712 -12.77 13.27 -11.96
CA ILE A 712 -12.86 11.95 -12.59
C ILE A 712 -11.77 11.84 -13.67
N GLY A 713 -10.85 10.89 -13.52
CA GLY A 713 -9.74 10.63 -14.44
C GLY A 713 -8.34 10.80 -13.82
N PHE A 714 -7.34 10.19 -14.47
CA PHE A 714 -5.93 10.24 -14.05
C PHE A 714 -5.43 11.70 -13.97
N ASN A 715 -4.88 12.06 -12.81
CA ASN A 715 -4.39 13.39 -12.45
C ASN A 715 -5.43 14.53 -12.63
N SER A 716 -6.74 14.23 -12.66
CA SER A 716 -7.77 15.26 -12.67
C SER A 716 -7.72 16.06 -11.36
N MET A 717 -7.58 17.40 -11.44
CA MET A 717 -7.37 18.31 -10.30
C MET A 717 -6.20 17.96 -9.35
N TYR A 718 -5.12 17.35 -9.85
CA TYR A 718 -3.99 16.89 -9.03
C TYR A 718 -3.45 17.92 -8.01
N ASN A 719 -3.27 19.20 -8.39
CA ASN A 719 -2.69 20.23 -7.52
C ASN A 719 -3.71 21.11 -6.77
N ASN A 720 -5.03 20.85 -6.85
CA ASN A 720 -6.03 21.70 -6.19
C ASN A 720 -5.77 21.70 -4.69
N THR A 721 -5.54 22.84 -4.04
CA THR A 721 -5.25 22.90 -2.60
C THR A 721 -6.42 23.47 -1.79
N VAL A 722 -7.04 24.54 -2.31
CA VAL A 722 -8.09 25.33 -1.64
C VAL A 722 -9.35 25.50 -2.51
N GLY A 723 -9.25 25.29 -3.83
CA GLY A 723 -10.38 25.48 -4.75
C GLY A 723 -11.62 24.64 -4.39
N ASN A 724 -12.80 25.23 -4.53
CA ASN A 724 -14.10 24.66 -4.18
C ASN A 724 -15.02 24.51 -5.40
N GLN A 725 -15.99 23.59 -5.32
CA GLN A 725 -17.09 23.44 -6.30
C GLN A 725 -16.63 23.25 -7.76
N ASN A 726 -15.41 22.75 -7.97
CA ASN A 726 -14.88 22.49 -9.30
C ASN A 726 -15.31 21.10 -9.80
N THR A 727 -15.65 20.98 -11.08
CA THR A 727 -15.94 19.71 -11.75
C THR A 727 -14.92 19.46 -12.85
N ALA A 728 -14.16 18.37 -12.78
CA ALA A 728 -13.09 18.03 -13.73
C ALA A 728 -13.19 16.57 -14.19
N VAL A 729 -13.69 16.35 -15.40
CA VAL A 729 -13.91 15.02 -15.99
C VAL A 729 -13.00 14.84 -17.21
N GLY A 730 -11.88 14.15 -17.01
CA GLY A 730 -10.87 13.93 -18.04
C GLY A 730 -9.49 13.53 -17.48
N ASN A 731 -8.65 12.98 -18.35
CA ASN A 731 -7.23 12.82 -18.06
C ASN A 731 -6.54 14.20 -18.13
N HIS A 732 -5.86 14.59 -17.05
CA HIS A 732 -5.24 15.91 -16.83
C HIS A 732 -6.21 17.12 -16.97
N SER A 733 -7.51 16.97 -16.68
CA SER A 733 -8.40 18.13 -16.54
C SER A 733 -8.10 18.90 -15.26
N MET A 734 -7.88 20.22 -15.37
CA MET A 734 -7.55 21.12 -14.26
C MET A 734 -6.37 20.68 -13.37
N GLU A 735 -5.36 19.98 -13.93
CA GLU A 735 -4.25 19.41 -13.16
C GLU A 735 -3.50 20.46 -12.30
N PHE A 736 -3.32 21.68 -12.81
CA PHE A 736 -2.61 22.77 -12.11
C PHE A 736 -3.50 23.75 -11.34
N ASN A 737 -4.81 23.46 -11.19
CA ASN A 737 -5.67 24.30 -10.34
C ASN A 737 -5.13 24.29 -8.91
N THR A 738 -5.12 25.42 -8.23
CA THR A 738 -4.67 25.50 -6.82
C THR A 738 -5.74 26.16 -5.96
N VAL A 739 -6.18 27.35 -6.35
CA VAL A 739 -7.16 28.17 -5.61
C VAL A 739 -8.44 28.44 -6.43
N GLY A 740 -8.41 28.21 -7.75
CA GLY A 740 -9.56 28.45 -8.63
C GLY A 740 -10.83 27.71 -8.18
N PHE A 741 -11.99 28.35 -8.24
CA PHE A 741 -13.28 27.80 -7.80
C PHE A 741 -14.42 27.97 -8.84
N GLU A 742 -15.46 27.14 -8.69
CA GLU A 742 -16.64 27.08 -9.59
C GLU A 742 -16.27 26.88 -11.08
N ASN A 743 -15.18 26.17 -11.38
CA ASN A 743 -14.80 25.82 -12.75
C ASN A 743 -15.37 24.46 -13.17
N THR A 744 -15.80 24.34 -14.43
CA THR A 744 -16.24 23.07 -15.04
C THR A 744 -15.35 22.74 -16.23
N ALA A 745 -14.58 21.66 -16.13
CA ALA A 745 -13.71 21.13 -17.17
C ALA A 745 -14.15 19.72 -17.57
N MET A 746 -14.49 19.51 -18.85
CA MET A 746 -14.84 18.19 -19.37
C MET A 746 -14.06 17.92 -20.66
N GLY A 747 -13.07 17.05 -20.57
CA GLY A 747 -12.18 16.70 -21.68
C GLY A 747 -10.72 16.57 -21.28
N ASN A 748 -9.96 15.83 -22.08
CA ASN A 748 -8.53 15.68 -21.92
C ASN A 748 -7.80 17.03 -22.06
N TYR A 749 -6.99 17.40 -21.07
CA TYR A 749 -6.33 18.71 -20.93
C TYR A 749 -7.27 19.93 -20.97
N ALA A 750 -8.55 19.79 -20.58
CA ALA A 750 -9.44 20.93 -20.39
C ALA A 750 -9.03 21.74 -19.14
N LEU A 751 -8.93 23.07 -19.27
CA LEU A 751 -8.48 24.00 -18.20
C LEU A 751 -7.14 23.59 -17.52
N TYR A 752 -6.25 22.92 -18.25
CA TYR A 752 -5.04 22.27 -17.75
C TYR A 752 -4.15 23.15 -16.85
N HIS A 753 -3.82 24.36 -17.30
CA HIS A 753 -2.95 25.30 -16.59
C HIS A 753 -3.71 26.31 -15.71
N ASN A 754 -5.02 26.16 -15.49
CA ASN A 754 -5.78 27.06 -14.61
C ASN A 754 -5.16 26.99 -13.23
N THR A 755 -4.83 28.11 -12.59
CA THR A 755 -4.29 28.13 -11.21
C THR A 755 -5.24 28.85 -10.26
N ILE A 756 -5.67 30.05 -10.66
CA ILE A 756 -6.51 30.97 -9.87
C ILE A 756 -7.74 31.50 -10.64
N GLY A 757 -7.97 31.03 -11.87
CA GLY A 757 -9.16 31.37 -12.64
C GLY A 757 -10.42 30.76 -12.04
N ASN A 758 -11.52 31.51 -12.05
CA ASN A 758 -12.81 31.15 -11.45
C ASN A 758 -13.95 31.24 -12.47
N PHE A 759 -15.04 30.50 -12.24
CA PHE A 759 -16.25 30.52 -13.07
C PHE A 759 -16.00 30.16 -14.57
N ASN A 760 -14.97 29.37 -14.87
CA ASN A 760 -14.67 28.98 -16.26
C ASN A 760 -15.32 27.64 -16.62
N THR A 761 -15.96 27.57 -17.79
CA THR A 761 -16.53 26.35 -18.36
C THR A 761 -15.76 25.94 -19.62
N GLY A 762 -14.98 24.86 -19.56
CA GLY A 762 -14.21 24.28 -20.67
C GLY A 762 -14.69 22.87 -21.04
N LEU A 763 -15.50 22.76 -22.08
CA LEU A 763 -16.08 21.49 -22.58
C LEU A 763 -15.44 21.11 -23.93
N GLY A 764 -14.45 20.22 -23.90
CA GLY A 764 -13.74 19.73 -25.09
C GLY A 764 -12.26 19.47 -24.85
N LYS A 765 -11.63 18.68 -25.74
CA LYS A 765 -10.18 18.44 -25.68
C LYS A 765 -9.41 19.76 -25.86
N GLU A 766 -8.49 20.03 -24.92
CA GLU A 766 -7.71 21.28 -24.83
C GLU A 766 -8.55 22.59 -24.82
N ALA A 767 -9.82 22.53 -24.41
CA ALA A 767 -10.62 23.74 -24.18
C ALA A 767 -10.03 24.54 -23.01
N LEU A 768 -9.83 25.85 -23.18
CA LEU A 768 -9.24 26.74 -22.16
C LEU A 768 -7.87 26.28 -21.59
N LYS A 769 -7.11 25.46 -22.34
CA LYS A 769 -5.93 24.75 -21.83
C LYS A 769 -4.89 25.62 -21.12
N GLU A 770 -4.51 26.73 -21.74
CA GLU A 770 -3.41 27.59 -21.27
C GLU A 770 -3.88 28.66 -20.26
N ASN A 771 -5.18 28.67 -19.90
CA ASN A 771 -5.76 29.67 -18.98
C ASN A 771 -5.06 29.58 -17.64
N THR A 772 -4.62 30.68 -17.04
CA THR A 772 -3.99 30.69 -15.71
C THR A 772 -4.84 31.44 -14.69
N SER A 773 -5.32 32.61 -15.11
CA SER A 773 -6.00 33.60 -14.26
C SER A 773 -7.24 34.21 -14.91
N GLY A 774 -7.56 33.85 -16.15
CA GLY A 774 -8.81 34.26 -16.79
C GLY A 774 -10.03 33.69 -16.07
N THR A 775 -11.11 34.47 -16.03
CA THR A 775 -12.34 34.19 -15.29
C THR A 775 -13.59 34.36 -16.16
N ASN A 776 -14.67 33.69 -15.78
CA ASN A 776 -15.98 33.80 -16.45
C ASN A 776 -15.94 33.45 -17.95
N ASN A 777 -15.01 32.60 -18.39
CA ASN A 777 -14.92 32.19 -19.79
C ASN A 777 -15.73 30.91 -20.06
N THR A 778 -16.46 30.88 -21.17
CA THR A 778 -17.16 29.68 -21.67
C THR A 778 -16.49 29.23 -22.96
N ALA A 779 -15.96 28.01 -23.00
CA ALA A 779 -15.30 27.42 -24.16
C ALA A 779 -15.87 26.00 -24.42
N VAL A 780 -16.63 25.84 -25.51
CA VAL A 780 -17.30 24.59 -25.88
C VAL A 780 -16.85 24.18 -27.27
N GLY A 781 -16.02 23.15 -27.35
CA GLY A 781 -15.46 22.61 -28.58
C GLY A 781 -13.98 22.25 -28.46
N ILE A 782 -13.50 21.40 -29.38
CA ILE A 782 -12.07 21.03 -29.44
C ILE A 782 -11.25 22.30 -29.74
N VAL A 783 -10.24 22.54 -28.91
CA VAL A 783 -9.35 23.73 -28.88
C VAL A 783 -10.08 25.09 -28.84
N ALA A 784 -11.30 25.15 -28.30
CA ALA A 784 -11.97 26.43 -28.03
C ALA A 784 -11.24 27.23 -26.94
N LEU A 785 -11.00 28.52 -27.20
CA LEU A 785 -10.26 29.45 -26.32
C LEU A 785 -8.87 28.94 -25.83
N LYS A 786 -8.23 28.01 -26.57
CA LYS A 786 -7.06 27.24 -26.11
C LYS A 786 -5.96 28.09 -25.46
N SER A 787 -5.51 29.14 -26.15
CA SER A 787 -4.32 29.94 -25.79
C SER A 787 -4.61 31.07 -24.78
N ASN A 788 -5.80 31.12 -24.17
CA ASN A 788 -6.15 32.17 -23.20
C ASN A 788 -5.23 32.11 -22.00
N VAL A 789 -4.79 33.26 -21.48
CA VAL A 789 -3.93 33.31 -20.29
C VAL A 789 -4.66 34.04 -19.16
N SER A 790 -5.13 35.24 -19.45
CA SER A 790 -5.83 36.15 -18.51
C SER A 790 -7.00 36.91 -19.13
N GLY A 791 -7.45 36.52 -20.33
CA GLY A 791 -8.68 37.04 -20.92
C GLY A 791 -9.91 36.63 -20.08
N ASN A 792 -10.84 37.56 -19.89
CA ASN A 792 -12.06 37.38 -19.08
C ASN A 792 -13.32 37.50 -19.93
N TYR A 793 -14.42 36.89 -19.47
CA TYR A 793 -15.76 37.04 -20.06
C TYR A 793 -15.85 36.69 -21.56
N ASN A 794 -15.02 35.76 -22.05
CA ASN A 794 -15.10 35.31 -23.44
C ASN A 794 -16.04 34.11 -23.57
N VAL A 795 -16.84 34.09 -24.63
CA VAL A 795 -17.69 32.96 -25.02
C VAL A 795 -17.20 32.41 -26.36
N ALA A 796 -16.84 31.15 -26.42
CA ALA A 796 -16.30 30.46 -27.59
C ALA A 796 -17.02 29.12 -27.80
N VAL A 797 -17.91 29.03 -28.78
CA VAL A 797 -18.74 27.84 -29.04
C VAL A 797 -18.50 27.36 -30.47
N GLY A 798 -17.75 26.27 -30.62
CA GLY A 798 -17.30 25.72 -31.90
C GLY A 798 -15.82 25.35 -31.87
N SER A 799 -15.41 24.38 -32.70
CA SER A 799 -14.00 23.99 -32.75
C SER A 799 -13.13 25.13 -33.30
N GLY A 800 -12.04 25.44 -32.58
CA GLY A 800 -11.15 26.54 -32.91
C GLY A 800 -11.72 27.95 -32.70
N ALA A 801 -12.92 28.11 -32.13
CA ALA A 801 -13.45 29.43 -31.77
C ALA A 801 -12.50 30.13 -30.78
N LEU A 802 -12.07 31.37 -31.10
CA LEU A 802 -11.13 32.18 -30.32
C LEU A 802 -9.81 31.46 -29.93
N ARG A 803 -9.35 30.47 -30.72
CA ARG A 803 -8.24 29.57 -30.34
C ARG A 803 -6.96 30.29 -29.85
N GLU A 804 -6.52 31.33 -30.56
CA GLU A 804 -5.28 32.05 -30.27
C GLU A 804 -5.42 33.21 -29.27
N ASN A 805 -6.62 33.42 -28.70
CA ASN A 805 -6.88 34.54 -27.79
C ASN A 805 -5.99 34.43 -26.56
N THR A 806 -5.16 35.42 -26.23
CA THR A 806 -4.27 35.36 -25.05
C THR A 806 -4.76 36.26 -23.91
N THR A 807 -5.11 37.50 -24.23
CA THR A 807 -5.57 38.51 -23.24
C THR A 807 -6.78 39.32 -23.72
N GLY A 808 -7.36 38.99 -24.88
CA GLY A 808 -8.63 39.54 -25.32
C GLY A 808 -9.77 39.18 -24.35
N TYR A 809 -10.72 40.09 -24.17
CA TYR A 809 -11.82 39.97 -23.19
C TYR A 809 -13.16 40.41 -23.79
N ASN A 810 -14.27 40.00 -23.19
CA ASN A 810 -15.64 40.27 -23.66
C ASN A 810 -15.90 39.87 -25.13
N ASN A 811 -15.20 38.86 -25.67
CA ASN A 811 -15.43 38.41 -27.04
C ASN A 811 -16.47 37.28 -27.07
N VAL A 812 -17.41 37.34 -28.01
CA VAL A 812 -18.38 36.27 -28.29
C VAL A 812 -18.08 35.69 -29.67
N ALA A 813 -17.72 34.40 -29.74
CA ALA A 813 -17.43 33.67 -30.95
C ALA A 813 -18.26 32.37 -31.01
N THR A 814 -19.18 32.27 -31.97
CA THR A 814 -19.97 31.04 -32.19
C THR A 814 -19.87 30.61 -33.65
N GLY A 815 -19.36 29.39 -33.86
CA GLY A 815 -19.10 28.81 -35.17
C GLY A 815 -17.68 28.25 -35.31
N TYR A 816 -17.46 27.46 -36.35
CA TYR A 816 -16.13 26.92 -36.65
C TYR A 816 -15.15 28.04 -36.98
N ALA A 817 -14.01 28.06 -36.27
CA ALA A 817 -12.92 29.03 -36.43
C ALA A 817 -13.32 30.52 -36.35
N ALA A 818 -14.47 30.86 -35.73
CA ALA A 818 -14.86 32.23 -35.45
C ALA A 818 -13.82 32.92 -34.53
N LEU A 819 -13.34 34.11 -34.91
CA LEU A 819 -12.27 34.85 -34.21
C LEU A 819 -10.98 34.02 -33.95
N VAL A 820 -10.70 32.96 -34.71
CA VAL A 820 -9.65 31.97 -34.40
C VAL A 820 -8.26 32.57 -34.14
N ASN A 821 -7.84 33.60 -34.88
CA ASN A 821 -6.51 34.23 -34.75
C ASN A 821 -6.46 35.42 -33.78
N ASN A 822 -7.56 35.75 -33.08
CA ASN A 822 -7.60 36.88 -32.15
C ASN A 822 -6.53 36.70 -31.08
N LYS A 823 -5.82 37.76 -30.69
CA LYS A 823 -4.81 37.69 -29.60
C LYS A 823 -5.18 38.62 -28.45
N THR A 824 -5.38 39.90 -28.78
CA THR A 824 -5.62 40.98 -27.81
C THR A 824 -6.80 41.90 -28.21
N GLY A 825 -7.57 41.50 -29.23
CA GLY A 825 -8.85 42.12 -29.56
C GLY A 825 -9.90 41.84 -28.47
N SER A 826 -10.74 42.81 -28.17
CA SER A 826 -11.75 42.75 -27.10
C SER A 826 -13.09 43.33 -27.56
N ASN A 827 -14.17 42.91 -26.91
CA ASN A 827 -15.54 43.35 -27.19
C ASN A 827 -15.99 43.07 -28.63
N ASN A 828 -15.52 41.99 -29.26
CA ASN A 828 -15.97 41.59 -30.60
C ASN A 828 -17.08 40.52 -30.53
N VAL A 829 -18.04 40.58 -31.46
CA VAL A 829 -19.08 39.56 -31.66
C VAL A 829 -18.88 38.91 -33.04
N ALA A 830 -18.81 37.58 -33.09
CA ALA A 830 -18.52 36.80 -34.29
C ALA A 830 -19.40 35.55 -34.33
N LEU A 831 -20.43 35.55 -35.20
CA LEU A 831 -21.48 34.55 -35.25
C LEU A 831 -21.58 33.96 -36.67
N GLY A 832 -20.89 32.87 -36.91
CA GLY A 832 -20.87 32.18 -38.20
C GLY A 832 -19.62 31.34 -38.44
N PHE A 833 -19.58 30.66 -39.60
CA PHE A 833 -18.37 30.02 -40.10
C PHE A 833 -17.33 31.10 -40.45
N GLU A 834 -16.13 31.02 -39.86
CA GLU A 834 -14.99 31.88 -40.17
C GLU A 834 -15.21 33.41 -40.09
N THR A 835 -16.20 33.86 -39.32
CA THR A 835 -16.39 35.29 -38.98
C THR A 835 -15.17 35.85 -38.25
N LEU A 836 -14.68 37.02 -38.65
CA LEU A 836 -13.50 37.70 -38.08
C LEU A 836 -12.24 36.80 -37.99
N LYS A 837 -12.10 35.82 -38.90
CA LYS A 837 -11.07 34.77 -38.89
C LYS A 837 -9.64 35.27 -38.71
N THR A 838 -9.24 36.37 -39.36
CA THR A 838 -7.86 36.89 -39.26
C THR A 838 -7.67 38.00 -38.23
N ASN A 839 -8.69 38.33 -37.42
CA ASN A 839 -8.57 39.42 -36.45
C ASN A 839 -7.45 39.09 -35.46
N THR A 840 -6.61 40.05 -35.09
CA THR A 840 -5.53 39.84 -34.11
C THR A 840 -5.60 40.83 -32.96
N THR A 841 -5.90 42.09 -33.26
CA THR A 841 -5.96 43.19 -32.28
C THR A 841 -7.21 44.06 -32.39
N GLY A 842 -8.03 43.89 -33.43
CA GLY A 842 -9.24 44.68 -33.67
C GLY A 842 -10.31 44.50 -32.59
N LYS A 843 -11.07 45.55 -32.33
CA LYS A 843 -12.01 45.68 -31.19
C LYS A 843 -13.35 46.25 -31.60
N TYR A 844 -14.39 45.95 -30.82
CA TYR A 844 -15.75 46.46 -31.03
C TYR A 844 -16.34 46.14 -32.41
N ASN A 845 -15.91 45.04 -33.05
CA ASN A 845 -16.47 44.61 -34.33
C ASN A 845 -17.63 43.62 -34.11
N MET A 846 -18.66 43.70 -34.95
CA MET A 846 -19.78 42.75 -34.99
C MET A 846 -19.83 42.08 -36.36
N ALA A 847 -19.72 40.76 -36.40
CA ALA A 847 -19.78 39.94 -37.60
C ALA A 847 -20.86 38.85 -37.43
N LEU A 848 -21.85 38.81 -38.32
CA LEU A 848 -22.95 37.85 -38.32
C LEU A 848 -23.19 37.35 -39.74
N GLY A 849 -23.08 36.04 -39.96
CA GLY A 849 -23.12 35.41 -41.28
C GLY A 849 -21.75 34.87 -41.71
N ALA A 850 -21.73 33.84 -42.55
CA ALA A 850 -20.49 33.15 -42.92
C ALA A 850 -19.48 34.11 -43.60
N SER A 851 -18.22 34.04 -43.15
CA SER A 851 -17.10 34.84 -43.64
C SER A 851 -17.25 36.37 -43.55
N ALA A 852 -18.24 36.90 -42.82
CA ALA A 852 -18.34 38.32 -42.51
C ALA A 852 -17.09 38.83 -41.77
N LEU A 853 -16.53 39.95 -42.21
CA LEU A 853 -15.29 40.55 -41.70
C LEU A 853 -14.07 39.59 -41.65
N SER A 854 -14.05 38.52 -42.47
CA SER A 854 -13.04 37.45 -42.42
C SER A 854 -11.59 37.96 -42.43
N SER A 855 -11.28 38.93 -43.30
CA SER A 855 -9.92 39.46 -43.51
C SER A 855 -9.50 40.57 -42.53
N ASN A 856 -10.34 40.92 -41.54
CA ASN A 856 -10.00 41.97 -40.57
C ASN A 856 -8.78 41.55 -39.76
N LYS A 857 -7.86 42.48 -39.51
CA LYS A 857 -6.63 42.23 -38.72
C LYS A 857 -6.57 43.14 -37.50
N SER A 858 -6.87 44.42 -37.70
CA SER A 858 -6.82 45.46 -36.67
C SER A 858 -7.84 46.60 -36.86
N GLY A 859 -8.82 46.43 -37.75
CA GLY A 859 -9.95 47.36 -37.89
C GLY A 859 -10.87 47.30 -36.66
N ASN A 860 -11.47 48.43 -36.31
CA ASN A 860 -12.30 48.60 -35.12
C ASN A 860 -13.69 49.14 -35.47
N TYR A 861 -14.69 48.91 -34.62
CA TYR A 861 -16.04 49.45 -34.76
C TYR A 861 -16.76 49.10 -36.07
N ASN A 862 -16.38 48.00 -36.73
CA ASN A 862 -17.05 47.57 -37.96
C ASN A 862 -18.24 46.64 -37.67
N ILE A 863 -19.35 46.85 -38.36
CA ILE A 863 -20.54 45.98 -38.33
C ILE A 863 -20.67 45.32 -39.71
N GLY A 864 -20.66 43.99 -39.78
CA GLY A 864 -20.88 43.21 -41.01
C GLY A 864 -21.94 42.14 -40.77
N ILE A 865 -23.11 42.28 -41.40
CA ILE A 865 -24.27 41.40 -41.20
C ILE A 865 -24.75 40.87 -42.56
N GLY A 866 -24.28 39.68 -42.92
CA GLY A 866 -24.56 39.01 -44.19
C GLY A 866 -23.49 37.97 -44.55
N PHE A 867 -23.72 37.21 -45.63
CA PHE A 867 -22.65 36.43 -46.24
C PHE A 867 -21.62 37.39 -46.84
N ASN A 868 -20.33 37.17 -46.56
CA ASN A 868 -19.22 37.96 -47.09
C ASN A 868 -19.28 39.51 -46.85
N ALA A 869 -20.13 40.00 -45.96
CA ALA A 869 -20.19 41.42 -45.62
C ALA A 869 -18.83 41.91 -45.05
N LEU A 870 -18.26 42.98 -45.63
CA LEU A 870 -16.91 43.48 -45.32
C LEU A 870 -15.79 42.41 -45.43
N TYR A 871 -15.92 41.42 -46.33
CA TYR A 871 -15.02 40.27 -46.44
C TYR A 871 -13.52 40.61 -46.49
N ALA A 872 -13.13 41.59 -47.33
CA ALA A 872 -11.73 41.97 -47.53
C ALA A 872 -11.19 42.98 -46.49
N ASN A 873 -12.06 43.51 -45.61
CA ASN A 873 -11.70 44.66 -44.74
C ASN A 873 -10.53 44.29 -43.85
N SER A 874 -9.39 44.96 -44.00
CA SER A 874 -8.15 44.58 -43.30
C SER A 874 -7.80 45.50 -42.12
N ARG A 875 -8.07 46.80 -42.29
CA ARG A 875 -7.76 47.89 -41.35
C ARG A 875 -8.83 48.99 -41.29
N GLY A 876 -9.84 48.95 -42.16
CA GLY A 876 -10.95 49.90 -42.16
C GLY A 876 -11.70 49.88 -40.82
N TYR A 877 -12.27 51.02 -40.46
CA TYR A 877 -12.93 51.21 -39.16
C TYR A 877 -14.25 51.97 -39.29
N SER A 878 -15.14 51.81 -38.31
CA SER A 878 -16.46 52.46 -38.28
C SER A 878 -17.34 52.21 -39.52
N ASN A 879 -17.11 51.13 -40.28
CA ASN A 879 -17.96 50.76 -41.41
C ASN A 879 -19.16 49.93 -40.95
N THR A 880 -20.32 50.13 -41.56
CA THR A 880 -21.51 49.28 -41.38
C THR A 880 -21.92 48.69 -42.72
N ALA A 881 -21.98 47.37 -42.82
CA ALA A 881 -22.37 46.60 -44.00
C ALA A 881 -23.48 45.61 -43.63
N ILE A 882 -24.62 45.67 -44.32
CA ILE A 882 -25.79 44.83 -44.06
C ILE A 882 -26.35 44.30 -45.39
N ALA A 883 -26.72 43.02 -45.40
CA ALA A 883 -26.99 42.16 -46.56
C ALA A 883 -25.72 41.52 -47.17
N VAL A 884 -25.91 40.74 -48.23
CA VAL A 884 -24.85 39.94 -48.86
C VAL A 884 -23.87 40.86 -49.60
N GLU A 885 -22.58 40.58 -49.44
CA GLU A 885 -21.46 41.22 -50.16
C GLU A 885 -21.40 42.76 -50.15
N ALA A 886 -22.15 43.39 -49.23
CA ALA A 886 -22.02 44.81 -48.90
C ALA A 886 -20.59 45.12 -48.43
N LEU A 887 -19.96 46.13 -49.03
CA LEU A 887 -18.56 46.52 -48.82
C LEU A 887 -17.54 45.37 -48.98
N TYR A 888 -17.79 44.41 -49.89
CA TYR A 888 -16.96 43.22 -50.11
C TYR A 888 -15.46 43.53 -50.26
N SER A 889 -15.09 44.39 -51.21
CA SER A 889 -13.70 44.72 -51.58
C SER A 889 -13.03 45.75 -50.65
N ASN A 890 -13.68 46.20 -49.57
CA ASN A 890 -13.08 47.18 -48.67
C ASN A 890 -11.78 46.68 -48.07
N THR A 891 -10.72 47.50 -48.06
CA THR A 891 -9.42 47.11 -47.49
C THR A 891 -9.01 48.03 -46.34
N THR A 892 -9.17 49.34 -46.53
CA THR A 892 -8.84 50.39 -45.55
C THR A 892 -9.84 51.55 -45.51
N GLY A 893 -10.93 51.51 -46.29
CA GLY A 893 -11.99 52.52 -46.22
C GLY A 893 -12.69 52.52 -44.85
N PHE A 894 -13.20 53.67 -44.44
CA PHE A 894 -13.75 53.91 -43.10
C PHE A 894 -15.02 54.76 -43.14
N GLU A 895 -15.81 54.71 -42.06
CA GLU A 895 -17.06 55.51 -41.92
C GLU A 895 -18.06 55.32 -43.08
N ASN A 896 -18.02 54.20 -43.79
CA ASN A 896 -18.99 53.87 -44.84
C ASN A 896 -20.20 53.14 -44.26
N LEU A 897 -21.40 53.48 -44.74
CA LEU A 897 -22.66 52.80 -44.46
C LEU A 897 -23.19 52.15 -45.75
N ALA A 898 -23.30 50.84 -45.77
CA ALA A 898 -23.83 50.05 -46.88
C ALA A 898 -24.96 49.14 -46.38
N ILE A 899 -26.18 49.33 -46.91
CA ILE A 899 -27.35 48.50 -46.60
C ILE A 899 -28.03 48.12 -47.91
N GLY A 900 -27.80 46.88 -48.36
CA GLY A 900 -28.28 46.39 -49.63
C GLY A 900 -27.32 45.35 -50.22
N ASP A 901 -27.87 44.44 -51.01
CA ASP A 901 -27.09 43.44 -51.74
C ASP A 901 -26.09 44.14 -52.68
N GLU A 902 -24.82 43.77 -52.61
CA GLU A 902 -23.69 44.40 -53.34
C GLU A 902 -23.55 45.95 -53.16
N ALA A 903 -24.12 46.53 -52.10
CA ALA A 903 -23.96 47.97 -51.82
C ALA A 903 -22.49 48.31 -51.49
N LEU A 904 -21.90 49.29 -52.20
CA LEU A 904 -20.47 49.64 -52.12
C LEU A 904 -19.50 48.45 -52.36
N PHE A 905 -19.87 47.47 -53.19
CA PHE A 905 -19.10 46.24 -53.42
C PHE A 905 -17.60 46.48 -53.71
N GLU A 906 -17.24 47.32 -54.70
CA GLU A 906 -15.85 47.55 -55.10
C GLU A 906 -15.10 48.63 -54.29
N ASN A 907 -15.68 49.16 -53.22
CA ASN A 907 -15.04 50.22 -52.43
C ASN A 907 -13.82 49.71 -51.67
N THR A 908 -12.61 49.93 -52.21
CA THR A 908 -11.35 49.48 -51.61
C THR A 908 -10.81 50.45 -50.55
N THR A 909 -10.87 51.76 -50.81
CA THR A 909 -10.33 52.82 -49.93
C THR A 909 -11.22 54.04 -49.74
N GLY A 910 -12.39 54.11 -50.39
CA GLY A 910 -13.34 55.21 -50.20
C GLY A 910 -13.89 55.26 -48.78
N TYR A 911 -14.31 56.45 -48.33
CA TYR A 911 -14.70 56.70 -46.94
C TYR A 911 -15.83 57.73 -46.81
N GLY A 912 -16.59 57.63 -45.72
CA GLY A 912 -17.71 58.52 -45.41
C GLY A 912 -18.92 58.37 -46.34
N ASN A 913 -19.00 57.30 -47.14
CA ASN A 913 -20.10 57.10 -48.09
C ASN A 913 -21.33 56.47 -47.42
N THR A 914 -22.52 56.77 -47.93
CA THR A 914 -23.79 56.14 -47.54
C THR A 914 -24.47 55.54 -48.76
N ALA A 915 -24.74 54.25 -48.73
CA ALA A 915 -25.37 53.45 -49.78
C ALA A 915 -26.54 52.65 -49.20
N LEU A 916 -27.76 52.95 -49.62
CA LEU A 916 -28.99 52.32 -49.15
C LEU A 916 -29.83 51.84 -50.34
N GLY A 917 -29.69 50.56 -50.68
CA GLY A 917 -30.31 49.92 -51.84
C GLY A 917 -29.39 48.90 -52.51
N ILE A 918 -29.98 47.92 -53.19
CA ILE A 918 -29.26 46.92 -53.99
C ILE A 918 -28.40 47.63 -55.05
N VAL A 919 -27.14 47.22 -55.19
CA VAL A 919 -26.10 47.81 -56.05
C VAL A 919 -25.89 49.33 -55.94
N SER A 920 -26.34 49.97 -54.85
CA SER A 920 -26.08 51.40 -54.63
C SER A 920 -24.58 51.65 -54.41
N LEU A 921 -24.00 52.59 -55.17
CA LEU A 921 -22.54 52.85 -55.24
C LEU A 921 -21.67 51.59 -55.50
N GLN A 922 -22.19 50.56 -56.18
CA GLN A 922 -21.51 49.26 -56.40
C GLN A 922 -20.05 49.41 -56.87
N ASN A 923 -19.79 50.23 -57.90
CA ASN A 923 -18.47 50.40 -58.51
C ASN A 923 -17.60 51.51 -57.89
N ASN A 924 -18.02 52.13 -56.76
CA ASN A 924 -17.26 53.21 -56.11
C ASN A 924 -15.97 52.66 -55.48
N VAL A 925 -14.83 52.74 -56.18
CA VAL A 925 -13.52 52.25 -55.70
C VAL A 925 -12.91 53.14 -54.62
N SER A 926 -12.92 54.46 -54.85
CA SER A 926 -12.25 55.45 -53.99
C SER A 926 -12.98 56.79 -53.86
N GLY A 927 -14.27 56.85 -54.22
CA GLY A 927 -15.11 58.03 -53.98
C GLY A 927 -15.35 58.26 -52.49
N ILE A 928 -15.64 59.51 -52.11
CA ILE A 928 -15.77 59.92 -50.69
C ILE A 928 -16.96 60.82 -50.43
N TYR A 929 -17.59 60.67 -49.26
CA TYR A 929 -18.74 61.45 -48.82
C TYR A 929 -19.94 61.44 -49.81
N ASN A 930 -20.09 60.38 -50.62
CA ASN A 930 -21.25 60.22 -51.50
C ASN A 930 -22.43 59.63 -50.72
N VAL A 931 -23.64 60.13 -50.98
CA VAL A 931 -24.89 59.57 -50.48
C VAL A 931 -25.67 59.00 -51.68
N ALA A 932 -26.08 57.74 -51.61
CA ALA A 932 -26.88 57.04 -52.61
C ALA A 932 -28.01 56.27 -51.93
N ILE A 933 -29.26 56.60 -52.26
CA ILE A 933 -30.46 56.03 -51.65
C ILE A 933 -31.44 55.61 -52.75
N GLY A 934 -31.57 54.29 -52.96
CA GLY A 934 -32.31 53.67 -54.05
C GLY A 934 -31.52 52.53 -54.68
N ALA A 935 -32.21 51.53 -55.24
CA ALA A 935 -31.53 50.50 -56.03
C ALA A 935 -30.92 51.13 -57.30
N GLY A 936 -29.69 50.77 -57.66
CA GLY A 936 -28.97 51.39 -58.79
C GLY A 936 -28.68 52.89 -58.61
N ALA A 937 -28.71 53.43 -57.37
CA ALA A 937 -28.33 54.82 -57.15
C ALA A 937 -26.80 54.97 -57.23
N ALA A 938 -26.33 55.76 -58.21
CA ALA A 938 -24.92 56.02 -58.50
C ALA A 938 -24.04 54.75 -58.63
N ASP A 939 -24.56 53.70 -59.27
CA ASP A 939 -23.95 52.37 -59.34
C ASP A 939 -22.62 52.33 -60.11
N GLU A 940 -22.40 53.16 -61.14
CA GLU A 940 -21.12 53.23 -61.88
C GLU A 940 -20.06 54.20 -61.26
N LEU A 941 -20.34 54.85 -60.11
CA LEU A 941 -19.56 56.01 -59.61
C LEU A 941 -18.21 55.68 -58.98
N THR A 942 -17.18 55.47 -59.80
CA THR A 942 -15.85 55.00 -59.36
C THR A 942 -15.10 55.90 -58.37
N THR A 943 -15.07 57.23 -58.58
CA THR A 943 -14.15 58.15 -57.85
C THR A 943 -14.74 59.51 -57.46
N GLY A 944 -16.03 59.74 -57.72
CA GLY A 944 -16.71 61.01 -57.45
C GLY A 944 -16.81 61.35 -55.95
N LYS A 945 -17.08 62.62 -55.61
CA LYS A 945 -17.05 63.08 -54.20
C LYS A 945 -18.20 64.01 -53.84
N ARG A 946 -18.72 63.86 -52.61
CA ARG A 946 -19.75 64.74 -52.03
C ARG A 946 -21.02 64.84 -52.88
N ASN A 947 -21.35 63.77 -53.60
CA ASN A 947 -22.59 63.68 -54.36
C ASN A 947 -23.75 63.22 -53.47
N THR A 948 -24.98 63.56 -53.84
CA THR A 948 -26.21 63.04 -53.23
C THR A 948 -27.12 62.55 -54.35
N ALA A 949 -27.36 61.24 -54.40
CA ALA A 949 -28.21 60.55 -55.37
C ALA A 949 -29.38 59.89 -54.60
N VAL A 950 -30.62 60.29 -54.87
CA VAL A 950 -31.80 59.79 -54.16
C VAL A 950 -32.90 59.42 -55.16
N GLY A 951 -33.11 58.13 -55.35
CA GLY A 951 -34.07 57.54 -56.28
C GLY A 951 -33.51 56.28 -56.95
N THR A 952 -34.38 55.35 -57.33
CA THR A 952 -33.98 54.20 -58.15
C THR A 952 -33.36 54.69 -59.46
N ASN A 953 -32.18 54.16 -59.80
CA ASN A 953 -31.38 54.52 -60.97
C ASN A 953 -31.04 56.02 -61.07
N SER A 954 -31.03 56.77 -59.95
CA SER A 954 -30.58 58.16 -59.94
C SER A 954 -29.05 58.23 -60.06
N TYR A 955 -28.53 59.04 -60.98
CA TYR A 955 -27.10 59.25 -61.23
C TYR A 955 -26.34 57.97 -61.64
N GLY A 956 -27.02 56.95 -62.18
CA GLY A 956 -26.45 55.60 -62.37
C GLY A 956 -25.19 55.56 -63.24
N PHE A 957 -25.27 56.03 -64.49
CA PHE A 957 -24.16 56.08 -65.46
C PHE A 957 -23.07 57.14 -65.17
N ALA A 958 -23.02 57.66 -63.94
CA ALA A 958 -21.98 58.59 -63.54
C ALA A 958 -20.71 57.81 -63.16
N THR A 959 -19.62 58.00 -63.91
CA THR A 959 -18.33 57.34 -63.60
C THR A 959 -17.48 58.18 -62.64
N SER A 960 -17.71 59.50 -62.62
CA SER A 960 -17.02 60.49 -61.80
C SER A 960 -17.88 61.74 -61.63
N GLY A 961 -17.34 62.79 -61.00
CA GLY A 961 -18.03 64.06 -60.77
C GLY A 961 -18.21 64.34 -59.27
N ASP A 962 -18.10 65.61 -58.91
CA ASP A 962 -18.08 66.08 -57.52
C ASP A 962 -19.19 67.13 -57.25
N PHE A 963 -19.73 67.13 -56.03
CA PHE A 963 -20.73 68.08 -55.51
C PHE A 963 -22.10 68.09 -56.26
N ASN A 964 -22.53 66.98 -56.87
CA ASN A 964 -23.84 66.91 -57.53
C ASN A 964 -24.97 66.49 -56.58
N THR A 965 -26.14 67.12 -56.69
CA THR A 965 -27.37 66.79 -55.96
C THR A 965 -28.44 66.32 -56.94
N ILE A 966 -28.74 65.04 -56.95
CA ILE A 966 -29.56 64.32 -57.94
C ILE A 966 -30.70 63.60 -57.20
N ILE A 967 -31.94 64.06 -57.34
CA ILE A 967 -33.07 63.58 -56.55
C ILE A 967 -34.26 63.28 -57.47
N GLY A 968 -34.57 62.00 -57.67
CA GLY A 968 -35.69 61.51 -58.46
C GLY A 968 -35.42 60.15 -59.09
N TYR A 969 -36.49 59.39 -59.35
CA TYR A 969 -36.42 58.16 -60.16
C TYR A 969 -35.77 58.47 -61.53
N GLY A 970 -34.69 57.77 -61.87
CA GLY A 970 -33.96 57.95 -63.12
C GLY A 970 -33.51 59.39 -63.38
N ALA A 971 -33.17 60.16 -62.35
CA ALA A 971 -32.64 61.52 -62.50
C ALA A 971 -31.13 61.52 -62.80
N GLY A 972 -30.66 62.47 -63.60
CA GLY A 972 -29.27 62.64 -64.04
C GLY A 972 -28.65 61.50 -64.88
N PRO A 973 -29.39 60.74 -65.72
CA PRO A 973 -28.83 59.61 -66.45
C PRO A 973 -27.75 60.00 -67.48
N SER A 974 -27.73 61.24 -67.96
CA SER A 974 -26.75 61.71 -68.96
C SER A 974 -25.49 62.33 -68.34
N LEU A 975 -25.42 62.44 -67.01
CA LEU A 975 -24.40 63.23 -66.30
C LEU A 975 -23.20 62.37 -65.84
N ILE A 976 -22.33 62.03 -66.79
CA ILE A 976 -21.27 61.03 -66.59
C ILE A 976 -20.07 61.53 -65.74
N THR A 977 -19.69 62.81 -65.88
CA THR A 977 -18.48 63.42 -65.27
C THR A 977 -18.68 64.87 -64.82
N GLY A 978 -19.93 65.31 -64.67
CA GLY A 978 -20.28 66.70 -64.35
C GLY A 978 -20.02 67.09 -62.89
N ASN A 979 -19.91 68.39 -62.59
CA ASN A 979 -19.60 68.89 -61.25
C ASN A 979 -20.53 70.04 -60.81
N ASN A 980 -20.91 70.06 -59.53
CA ASN A 980 -21.73 71.11 -58.90
C ASN A 980 -23.14 71.27 -59.50
N ASN A 981 -23.78 70.18 -59.95
CA ASN A 981 -25.11 70.24 -60.56
C ASN A 981 -26.23 69.90 -59.56
N THR A 982 -27.43 70.45 -59.77
CA THR A 982 -28.62 70.17 -58.94
C THR A 982 -29.80 69.73 -59.81
N LEU A 983 -30.09 68.43 -59.88
CA LEU A 983 -31.16 67.85 -60.70
C LEU A 983 -32.23 67.24 -59.79
N ILE A 984 -33.39 67.90 -59.65
CA ILE A 984 -34.44 67.53 -58.68
C ILE A 984 -35.77 67.32 -59.41
N GLY A 985 -36.15 66.06 -59.57
CA GLY A 985 -37.38 65.60 -60.21
C GLY A 985 -37.19 64.24 -60.87
N GLY A 986 -38.26 63.44 -60.98
CA GLY A 986 -38.20 62.20 -61.77
C GLY A 986 -37.78 62.51 -63.21
N SER A 987 -36.77 61.80 -63.71
CA SER A 987 -36.14 62.05 -65.02
C SER A 987 -35.65 63.48 -65.26
N ALA A 988 -35.35 64.27 -64.22
CA ALA A 988 -34.65 65.55 -64.37
C ALA A 988 -33.19 65.28 -64.81
N ASP A 989 -32.68 65.98 -65.82
CA ASP A 989 -31.41 65.62 -66.49
C ASP A 989 -30.53 66.82 -66.90
N ALA A 990 -29.26 66.53 -67.14
CA ALA A 990 -28.29 67.41 -67.76
C ALA A 990 -27.70 66.66 -68.98
N PRO A 991 -28.24 66.86 -70.21
CA PRO A 991 -28.11 65.93 -71.33
C PRO A 991 -26.73 65.90 -72.04
N LEU A 992 -25.66 66.34 -71.37
CA LEU A 992 -24.28 66.23 -71.83
C LEU A 992 -23.38 65.86 -70.64
N ALA A 993 -22.54 64.83 -70.84
CA ALA A 993 -21.72 64.18 -69.83
C ALA A 993 -21.01 65.09 -68.80
N ALA A 994 -20.50 66.25 -69.25
CA ALA A 994 -19.63 67.13 -68.46
C ALA A 994 -20.25 68.50 -68.14
N ILE A 995 -21.58 68.59 -68.02
CA ILE A 995 -22.24 69.83 -67.58
C ILE A 995 -21.84 70.19 -66.14
N THR A 996 -21.72 71.48 -65.85
CA THR A 996 -21.20 72.01 -64.59
C THR A 996 -21.96 73.22 -64.10
N ASN A 997 -22.13 73.34 -62.77
CA ASN A 997 -22.84 74.47 -62.15
C ASN A 997 -24.24 74.70 -62.80
N ALA A 998 -24.98 73.63 -63.04
CA ALA A 998 -26.27 73.66 -63.72
C ALA A 998 -27.38 73.07 -62.85
N THR A 999 -28.57 73.64 -62.93
CA THR A 999 -29.72 73.24 -62.09
C THR A 999 -30.96 72.98 -62.92
N ALA A 1000 -31.61 71.83 -62.71
CA ALA A 1000 -32.90 71.47 -63.30
C ALA A 1000 -33.86 71.02 -62.18
N ILE A 1001 -34.99 71.70 -62.01
CA ILE A 1001 -35.95 71.41 -60.94
C ILE A 1001 -37.35 71.18 -61.52
N GLY A 1002 -37.79 69.92 -61.56
CA GLY A 1002 -39.10 69.49 -62.05
C GLY A 1002 -39.04 68.13 -62.74
N TYR A 1003 -40.19 67.44 -62.84
CA TYR A 1003 -40.30 66.19 -63.60
C TYR A 1003 -39.90 66.42 -65.07
N SER A 1004 -38.95 65.61 -65.58
CA SER A 1004 -38.36 65.77 -66.92
C SER A 1004 -37.82 67.18 -67.23
N SER A 1005 -37.38 67.94 -66.22
CA SER A 1005 -36.66 69.21 -66.43
C SER A 1005 -35.25 68.93 -66.96
N SER A 1006 -34.80 69.66 -67.98
CA SER A 1006 -33.52 69.38 -68.66
C SER A 1006 -32.70 70.65 -68.82
N VAL A 1007 -31.49 70.68 -68.25
CA VAL A 1007 -30.58 71.84 -68.32
C VAL A 1007 -29.41 71.58 -69.27
N ALA A 1008 -29.49 72.12 -70.50
CA ALA A 1008 -28.61 71.73 -71.60
C ALA A 1008 -27.23 72.42 -71.64
N ARG A 1009 -26.87 73.25 -70.64
CA ARG A 1009 -25.62 74.02 -70.59
C ARG A 1009 -25.16 74.26 -69.14
N SER A 1010 -23.86 74.43 -68.95
CA SER A 1010 -23.27 74.89 -67.68
C SER A 1010 -23.74 76.28 -67.26
N ASN A 1011 -23.59 76.63 -65.98
CA ASN A 1011 -23.92 77.94 -65.40
C ASN A 1011 -25.37 78.39 -65.66
N SER A 1012 -26.31 77.44 -65.73
CA SER A 1012 -27.69 77.66 -66.20
C SER A 1012 -28.71 77.03 -65.24
N MET A 1013 -29.92 77.57 -65.20
CA MET A 1013 -31.00 77.07 -64.33
C MET A 1013 -32.31 76.90 -65.13
N VAL A 1014 -33.01 75.80 -64.90
CA VAL A 1014 -34.30 75.46 -65.54
C VAL A 1014 -35.28 74.99 -64.46
N PHE A 1015 -36.44 75.64 -64.36
CA PHE A 1015 -37.55 75.17 -63.52
C PHE A 1015 -38.66 74.58 -64.41
N GLY A 1016 -38.96 73.30 -64.22
CA GLY A 1016 -39.96 72.54 -64.97
C GLY A 1016 -39.48 72.02 -66.33
N ASN A 1017 -40.39 71.39 -67.05
CA ASN A 1017 -40.22 70.96 -68.44
C ASN A 1017 -41.02 71.89 -69.38
N THR A 1018 -41.07 71.59 -70.68
CA THR A 1018 -41.77 72.41 -71.69
C THR A 1018 -43.29 72.58 -71.47
N SER A 1019 -43.91 71.78 -70.59
CA SER A 1019 -45.31 71.92 -70.18
C SER A 1019 -45.51 72.86 -68.98
N VAL A 1020 -44.44 73.26 -68.29
CA VAL A 1020 -44.48 74.17 -67.14
C VAL A 1020 -44.29 75.61 -67.61
N ASN A 1021 -45.39 76.36 -67.66
CA ASN A 1021 -45.46 77.70 -68.28
C ASN A 1021 -45.67 78.86 -67.30
N ARG A 1022 -45.61 78.61 -65.99
CA ARG A 1022 -45.81 79.61 -64.91
C ARG A 1022 -44.90 79.27 -63.72
N TRP A 1023 -44.20 80.27 -63.17
CA TRP A 1023 -43.44 80.16 -61.91
C TRP A 1023 -44.01 81.15 -60.88
N SER A 1024 -43.68 81.01 -59.58
CA SER A 1024 -44.27 81.85 -58.53
C SER A 1024 -43.37 81.97 -57.31
N PHE A 1025 -43.27 83.18 -56.74
CA PHE A 1025 -42.55 83.45 -55.51
C PHE A 1025 -43.40 84.35 -54.60
N GLY A 1026 -43.54 83.99 -53.31
CA GLY A 1026 -44.17 84.82 -52.27
C GLY A 1026 -45.72 84.92 -52.28
N THR A 1027 -46.39 84.77 -53.42
CA THR A 1027 -47.86 84.79 -53.54
C THR A 1027 -48.35 83.85 -54.66
N GLN A 1028 -49.65 83.52 -54.68
CA GLN A 1028 -50.27 82.90 -55.86
C GLN A 1028 -50.27 83.88 -57.03
N VAL A 1029 -49.79 83.45 -58.20
CA VAL A 1029 -49.95 84.22 -59.44
C VAL A 1029 -51.40 84.19 -59.93
N SER A 1030 -51.94 85.35 -60.32
CA SER A 1030 -53.17 85.41 -61.12
C SER A 1030 -52.90 84.91 -62.54
N GLU A 1031 -53.95 84.53 -63.26
CA GLU A 1031 -53.89 83.80 -64.54
C GLU A 1031 -53.12 84.48 -65.70
N THR A 1032 -52.67 85.73 -65.51
CA THR A 1032 -52.19 86.66 -66.54
C THR A 1032 -50.72 87.06 -66.44
N LYS A 1033 -49.93 86.50 -65.50
CA LYS A 1033 -48.54 86.94 -65.21
C LYS A 1033 -47.56 85.76 -65.12
N ALA A 1034 -46.33 85.95 -65.61
CA ALA A 1034 -45.28 84.93 -65.62
C ALA A 1034 -44.34 85.03 -64.40
N ILE A 1035 -43.96 86.25 -64.01
CA ILE A 1035 -43.12 86.57 -62.84
C ILE A 1035 -43.66 87.87 -62.23
N VAL A 1036 -43.67 88.00 -60.91
CA VAL A 1036 -44.14 89.20 -60.18
C VAL A 1036 -43.09 89.62 -59.15
N VAL A 1037 -42.82 90.92 -59.05
CA VAL A 1037 -41.82 91.51 -58.14
C VAL A 1037 -42.43 92.73 -57.44
N GLY A 1038 -42.57 92.65 -56.11
CA GLY A 1038 -43.15 93.70 -55.28
C GLY A 1038 -43.80 93.13 -54.00
N SER A 1039 -44.05 93.97 -53.00
CA SER A 1039 -44.71 93.56 -51.76
C SER A 1039 -46.23 93.40 -51.93
N SER A 1040 -46.84 92.55 -51.10
CA SER A 1040 -48.30 92.30 -51.06
C SER A 1040 -49.12 93.43 -50.41
N SER A 1041 -48.55 94.62 -50.29
CA SER A 1041 -49.19 95.81 -49.71
C SER A 1041 -50.03 96.55 -50.75
N SER A 1042 -51.13 97.16 -50.31
CA SER A 1042 -52.13 97.80 -51.18
C SER A 1042 -51.62 98.96 -52.04
N ASN A 1043 -50.50 99.58 -51.64
CA ASN A 1043 -49.79 100.61 -52.41
C ASN A 1043 -49.32 100.13 -53.80
N GLY A 1044 -49.05 98.82 -53.99
CA GLY A 1044 -48.86 98.24 -55.32
C GLY A 1044 -47.62 98.70 -56.10
N ASN A 1045 -46.56 99.09 -55.40
CA ASN A 1045 -45.26 99.54 -55.94
C ASN A 1045 -44.45 98.38 -56.57
N GLY A 1046 -45.02 97.69 -57.55
CA GLY A 1046 -44.45 96.47 -58.14
C GLY A 1046 -44.33 96.49 -59.66
N ALA A 1047 -43.65 95.48 -60.17
CA ALA A 1047 -43.51 95.19 -61.59
C ALA A 1047 -43.72 93.70 -61.86
N PHE A 1048 -43.97 93.33 -63.11
CA PHE A 1048 -44.19 91.94 -63.50
C PHE A 1048 -43.75 91.66 -64.93
N LEU A 1049 -43.41 90.40 -65.21
CA LEU A 1049 -43.21 89.91 -66.57
C LEU A 1049 -44.55 89.41 -67.12
N SER A 1050 -44.96 89.88 -68.29
CA SER A 1050 -46.10 89.33 -69.01
C SER A 1050 -45.84 87.87 -69.41
N LEU A 1051 -46.91 87.13 -69.76
CA LEU A 1051 -46.79 85.80 -70.37
C LEU A 1051 -46.04 85.80 -71.72
N THR A 1052 -45.78 86.98 -72.30
CA THR A 1052 -45.04 87.19 -73.55
C THR A 1052 -43.63 87.77 -73.34
N GLY A 1053 -43.12 87.81 -72.10
CA GLY A 1053 -41.77 88.26 -71.80
C GLY A 1053 -41.57 89.78 -71.70
N THR A 1054 -42.65 90.57 -71.61
CA THR A 1054 -42.57 92.04 -71.50
C THR A 1054 -42.51 92.48 -70.04
N TRP A 1055 -41.44 93.18 -69.65
CA TRP A 1055 -41.35 93.79 -68.32
C TRP A 1055 -42.33 94.96 -68.21
N THR A 1056 -43.21 94.90 -67.21
CA THR A 1056 -44.34 95.82 -67.04
C THR A 1056 -44.33 96.41 -65.63
N ASN A 1057 -44.04 97.71 -65.50
CA ASN A 1057 -44.16 98.44 -64.24
C ASN A 1057 -45.64 98.76 -63.97
N VAL A 1058 -46.11 98.63 -62.72
CA VAL A 1058 -47.49 99.03 -62.38
C VAL A 1058 -47.60 100.55 -62.36
N SER A 1059 -48.52 101.11 -63.15
CA SER A 1059 -48.77 102.55 -63.23
C SER A 1059 -50.27 102.86 -63.24
N ASP A 1060 -50.90 102.66 -62.08
CA ASP A 1060 -52.29 102.98 -61.80
C ASP A 1060 -52.38 104.35 -61.09
N MET A 1061 -53.29 105.23 -61.52
CA MET A 1061 -53.46 106.55 -60.91
C MET A 1061 -54.01 106.48 -59.47
N HIS A 1062 -54.76 105.43 -59.13
CA HIS A 1062 -55.28 105.21 -57.77
C HIS A 1062 -54.20 104.75 -56.78
N LYS A 1063 -52.95 104.62 -57.25
CA LYS A 1063 -51.76 104.17 -56.49
C LYS A 1063 -50.63 105.20 -56.55
N LYS A 1064 -50.95 106.44 -56.93
CA LYS A 1064 -50.03 107.57 -57.07
C LYS A 1064 -50.68 108.83 -56.49
N GLU A 1065 -49.87 109.73 -55.96
CA GLU A 1065 -50.30 110.97 -55.32
C GLU A 1065 -49.34 112.12 -55.64
N ASN A 1066 -49.65 113.34 -55.16
CA ASN A 1066 -48.83 114.55 -55.35
C ASN A 1066 -48.53 114.91 -56.82
N PHE A 1067 -49.52 114.75 -57.70
CA PHE A 1067 -49.43 115.15 -59.11
C PHE A 1067 -49.22 116.67 -59.26
N THR A 1068 -48.14 117.08 -59.94
CA THR A 1068 -47.86 118.48 -60.28
C THR A 1068 -47.70 118.63 -61.80
N THR A 1069 -48.01 119.82 -62.33
CA THR A 1069 -47.87 120.10 -63.77
C THR A 1069 -46.43 120.53 -64.07
N LEU A 1070 -45.79 119.85 -65.02
CA LEU A 1070 -44.41 120.14 -65.43
C LEU A 1070 -44.37 121.23 -66.51
N ASP A 1071 -43.62 122.31 -66.25
CA ASP A 1071 -43.28 123.30 -67.27
C ASP A 1071 -42.43 122.62 -68.35
N GLY A 1072 -42.94 122.62 -69.58
CA GLY A 1072 -42.25 122.02 -70.71
C GLY A 1072 -41.05 122.83 -71.17
N LYS A 1073 -41.03 124.16 -70.96
CA LYS A 1073 -39.94 125.02 -71.46
C LYS A 1073 -38.68 124.82 -70.63
N ASP A 1074 -38.80 124.85 -69.30
CA ASP A 1074 -37.74 124.43 -68.38
C ASP A 1074 -37.34 122.95 -68.59
N LEU A 1075 -38.32 122.03 -68.65
CA LEU A 1075 -38.03 120.60 -68.80
C LEU A 1075 -37.35 120.27 -70.14
N LEU A 1076 -37.76 120.88 -71.25
CA LEU A 1076 -37.10 120.73 -72.56
C LEU A 1076 -35.72 121.39 -72.57
N ALA A 1077 -35.51 122.50 -71.86
CA ALA A 1077 -34.17 123.08 -71.68
C ALA A 1077 -33.24 122.15 -70.86
N LYS A 1078 -33.77 121.51 -69.81
CA LYS A 1078 -33.08 120.47 -69.02
C LYS A 1078 -32.76 119.23 -69.86
N VAL A 1079 -33.69 118.75 -70.70
CA VAL A 1079 -33.42 117.66 -71.65
C VAL A 1079 -32.39 118.06 -72.72
N ARG A 1080 -32.39 119.30 -73.21
CA ARG A 1080 -31.37 119.82 -74.16
C ARG A 1080 -29.97 119.94 -73.54
N SER A 1081 -29.86 120.09 -72.22
CA SER A 1081 -28.58 120.23 -71.49
C SER A 1081 -28.09 118.94 -70.82
N LEU A 1082 -28.95 117.91 -70.75
CA LEU A 1082 -28.64 116.60 -70.22
C LEU A 1082 -27.61 115.86 -71.10
N PRO A 1083 -26.47 115.38 -70.54
CA PRO A 1083 -25.49 114.60 -71.29
C PRO A 1083 -25.99 113.19 -71.67
N VAL A 1084 -26.75 113.08 -72.77
CA VAL A 1084 -27.05 111.79 -73.40
C VAL A 1084 -25.79 111.29 -74.10
N THR A 1085 -25.16 110.26 -73.53
CA THR A 1085 -23.89 109.70 -74.02
C THR A 1085 -24.05 108.25 -74.48
N LYS A 1086 -23.15 107.78 -75.34
CA LYS A 1086 -23.00 106.35 -75.64
C LYS A 1086 -22.00 105.75 -74.66
N TRP A 1087 -22.42 104.76 -73.90
CA TRP A 1087 -21.63 104.17 -72.82
C TRP A 1087 -21.77 102.65 -72.79
N LYS A 1088 -20.89 101.96 -72.04
CA LYS A 1088 -21.01 100.54 -71.74
C LYS A 1088 -20.68 100.26 -70.28
N TYR A 1089 -21.28 99.23 -69.70
CA TYR A 1089 -20.89 98.76 -68.37
C TYR A 1089 -19.43 98.30 -68.38
N LYS A 1090 -18.70 98.54 -67.28
CA LYS A 1090 -17.30 98.09 -67.14
C LYS A 1090 -17.27 96.56 -67.17
N GLY A 1091 -16.65 96.00 -68.22
CA GLY A 1091 -16.60 94.55 -68.46
C GLY A 1091 -17.67 94.00 -69.43
N SER A 1092 -18.58 94.82 -69.95
CA SER A 1092 -19.46 94.46 -71.07
C SER A 1092 -18.86 94.95 -72.40
N ASP A 1093 -19.30 94.35 -73.52
CA ASP A 1093 -19.08 94.87 -74.89
C ASP A 1093 -20.35 95.46 -75.53
N GLU A 1094 -21.51 95.29 -74.88
CA GLU A 1094 -22.74 95.95 -75.31
C GLU A 1094 -22.69 97.45 -74.97
N TYR A 1095 -23.05 98.29 -75.95
CA TYR A 1095 -23.14 99.74 -75.77
C TYR A 1095 -24.59 100.20 -75.73
N HIS A 1096 -24.92 100.94 -74.68
CA HIS A 1096 -26.20 101.60 -74.50
C HIS A 1096 -26.06 103.10 -74.81
N ILE A 1097 -27.19 103.79 -75.00
CA ILE A 1097 -27.25 105.24 -75.18
C ILE A 1097 -28.24 105.81 -74.17
N GLY A 1098 -27.81 106.80 -73.39
CA GLY A 1098 -28.64 107.42 -72.36
C GLY A 1098 -27.86 108.39 -71.48
N PRO A 1099 -28.51 109.09 -70.56
CA PRO A 1099 -27.84 109.85 -69.52
C PRO A 1099 -27.16 108.92 -68.49
N MET A 1100 -26.16 109.43 -67.80
CA MET A 1100 -25.65 108.81 -66.57
C MET A 1100 -26.62 109.10 -65.41
N ALA A 1101 -26.75 108.18 -64.46
CA ALA A 1101 -27.64 108.34 -63.31
C ALA A 1101 -27.33 109.61 -62.49
N GLN A 1102 -26.04 109.92 -62.35
CA GLN A 1102 -25.56 111.09 -61.63
C GLN A 1102 -26.03 112.40 -62.29
N ASP A 1103 -25.94 112.48 -63.63
CA ASP A 1103 -26.36 113.65 -64.39
C ASP A 1103 -27.89 113.76 -64.50
N PHE A 1104 -28.60 112.64 -64.60
CA PHE A 1104 -30.06 112.59 -64.59
C PHE A 1104 -30.62 113.05 -63.24
N TYR A 1105 -30.13 112.46 -62.14
CA TYR A 1105 -30.53 112.83 -60.78
C TYR A 1105 -30.16 114.29 -60.46
N LYS A 1106 -29.00 114.78 -60.90
CA LYS A 1106 -28.60 116.20 -60.76
C LYS A 1106 -29.52 117.16 -61.53
N THR A 1107 -30.01 116.74 -62.71
CA THR A 1107 -30.81 117.58 -63.60
C THR A 1107 -32.30 117.60 -63.24
N PHE A 1108 -32.86 116.47 -62.79
CA PHE A 1108 -34.30 116.29 -62.54
C PHE A 1108 -34.68 115.97 -61.09
N GLN A 1109 -33.73 115.52 -60.26
CA GLN A 1109 -33.96 115.09 -58.87
C GLN A 1109 -34.99 113.96 -58.72
N LEU A 1110 -35.03 113.04 -59.71
CA LEU A 1110 -35.85 111.83 -59.73
C LEU A 1110 -34.96 110.58 -59.67
N GLY A 1111 -35.40 109.58 -58.90
CA GLY A 1111 -34.66 108.36 -58.55
C GLY A 1111 -34.62 108.13 -57.04
N THR A 1112 -34.23 106.93 -56.60
CA THR A 1112 -33.98 106.63 -55.17
C THR A 1112 -32.62 107.12 -54.69
N ASP A 1113 -31.70 107.33 -55.63
CA ASP A 1113 -30.29 107.66 -55.44
C ASP A 1113 -29.74 108.22 -56.76
N ASN A 1114 -28.48 108.66 -56.76
CA ASN A 1114 -27.80 109.18 -57.95
C ASN A 1114 -27.00 108.12 -58.74
N LEU A 1115 -27.20 106.83 -58.46
CA LEU A 1115 -26.51 105.71 -59.11
C LEU A 1115 -27.43 104.88 -60.02
N SER A 1116 -28.74 104.99 -59.83
CA SER A 1116 -29.79 104.31 -60.59
C SER A 1116 -30.70 105.28 -61.35
N ILE A 1117 -31.43 104.77 -62.36
CA ILE A 1117 -32.51 105.49 -63.04
C ILE A 1117 -33.70 104.53 -63.17
N SER A 1118 -34.89 104.98 -62.77
CA SER A 1118 -36.16 104.28 -63.02
C SER A 1118 -36.41 104.15 -64.53
N THR A 1119 -36.94 103.01 -65.00
CA THR A 1119 -37.30 102.84 -66.42
C THR A 1119 -38.52 103.65 -66.85
N VAL A 1120 -39.23 104.28 -65.92
CA VAL A 1120 -40.43 105.11 -66.18
C VAL A 1120 -40.08 106.59 -66.33
N ASP A 1121 -39.16 107.10 -65.51
CA ASP A 1121 -38.98 108.55 -65.32
C ASP A 1121 -38.40 109.25 -66.57
N PRO A 1122 -37.37 108.69 -67.27
CA PRO A 1122 -36.90 109.24 -68.53
C PRO A 1122 -37.96 109.22 -69.63
N ALA A 1123 -38.87 108.24 -69.62
CA ALA A 1123 -39.95 108.15 -70.60
C ALA A 1123 -41.01 109.24 -70.35
N GLY A 1124 -41.38 109.49 -69.09
CA GLY A 1124 -42.27 110.60 -68.71
C GLY A 1124 -41.68 111.97 -69.06
N ILE A 1125 -40.39 112.18 -68.76
CA ILE A 1125 -39.65 113.39 -69.14
C ILE A 1125 -39.59 113.55 -70.66
N ALA A 1126 -39.22 112.50 -71.41
CA ALA A 1126 -39.14 112.55 -72.86
C ALA A 1126 -40.50 112.89 -73.51
N LEU A 1127 -41.60 112.30 -73.03
CA LEU A 1127 -42.94 112.61 -73.53
C LEU A 1127 -43.33 114.07 -73.30
N ARG A 1128 -43.12 114.64 -72.11
CA ARG A 1128 -43.42 116.06 -71.86
C ARG A 1128 -42.51 117.00 -72.68
N ALA A 1129 -41.25 116.63 -72.88
CA ALA A 1129 -40.31 117.36 -73.73
C ALA A 1129 -40.73 117.35 -75.21
N ILE A 1130 -41.23 116.21 -75.72
CA ILE A 1130 -41.75 116.08 -77.09
C ILE A 1130 -43.04 116.90 -77.27
N GLN A 1131 -43.95 116.91 -76.30
CA GLN A 1131 -45.15 117.76 -76.34
C GLN A 1131 -44.78 119.26 -76.43
N GLU A 1132 -43.72 119.69 -75.75
CA GLU A 1132 -43.23 121.07 -75.85
C GLU A 1132 -42.57 121.35 -77.21
N LEU A 1133 -41.85 120.38 -77.77
CA LEU A 1133 -41.21 120.50 -79.08
C LEU A 1133 -42.26 120.59 -80.21
N ASP A 1134 -43.34 119.81 -80.12
CA ASP A 1134 -44.48 119.88 -81.05
C ASP A 1134 -45.20 121.23 -80.97
N THR A 1135 -45.42 121.75 -79.75
CA THR A 1135 -45.97 123.10 -79.54
C THR A 1135 -45.12 124.18 -80.24
N GLN A 1136 -43.79 124.08 -80.13
CA GLN A 1136 -42.84 125.00 -80.80
C GLN A 1136 -42.78 124.80 -82.34
N LEU A 1137 -43.22 123.65 -82.86
CA LEU A 1137 -43.37 123.37 -84.29
C LEU A 1137 -44.67 123.96 -84.86
N GLN A 1138 -45.79 123.79 -84.16
CA GLN A 1138 -47.07 124.38 -84.56
C GLN A 1138 -47.00 125.93 -84.59
N GLU A 1139 -46.30 126.55 -83.63
CA GLU A 1139 -45.97 127.98 -83.65
C GLU A 1139 -45.16 128.41 -84.90
N LYS A 1140 -44.43 127.50 -85.55
CA LYS A 1140 -43.61 127.78 -86.74
C LYS A 1140 -44.37 127.61 -88.05
N ASP A 1141 -45.23 126.59 -88.18
CA ASP A 1141 -46.07 126.42 -89.37
C ASP A 1141 -47.10 127.56 -89.53
N ALA A 1142 -47.56 128.12 -88.41
CA ALA A 1142 -48.35 129.34 -88.40
C ALA A 1142 -47.59 130.56 -88.99
N GLN A 1143 -46.29 130.67 -88.77
CA GLN A 1143 -45.46 131.73 -89.36
C GLN A 1143 -45.24 131.54 -90.87
N ILE A 1144 -45.04 130.29 -91.33
CA ILE A 1144 -44.88 129.97 -92.75
C ILE A 1144 -46.15 130.32 -93.54
N SER A 1145 -47.32 130.02 -92.96
CA SER A 1145 -48.63 130.30 -93.58
C SER A 1145 -48.87 131.80 -93.84
N ALA A 1146 -48.29 132.69 -93.03
CA ALA A 1146 -48.47 134.14 -93.17
C ALA A 1146 -47.75 134.72 -94.40
N LEU A 1147 -46.49 134.31 -94.67
CA LEU A 1147 -45.72 134.82 -95.82
C LEU A 1147 -46.36 134.45 -97.17
N GLN A 1148 -47.07 133.31 -97.23
CA GLN A 1148 -47.68 132.83 -98.48
C GLN A 1148 -48.83 133.74 -98.99
N ALA A 1149 -49.44 134.55 -98.11
CA ALA A 1149 -50.48 135.50 -98.49
C ALA A 1149 -49.93 136.76 -99.20
N GLU A 1150 -48.76 137.24 -98.74
CA GLU A 1150 -48.12 138.48 -99.23
C GLU A 1150 -47.70 138.38 -100.70
N VAL A 1151 -47.17 137.22 -101.10
CA VAL A 1151 -46.75 136.90 -102.48
C VAL A 1151 -47.91 136.99 -103.49
N ASN A 1152 -49.16 136.79 -103.06
CA ASN A 1152 -50.32 136.80 -103.96
C ASN A 1152 -50.83 138.21 -104.27
N GLN A 1153 -50.62 139.21 -103.39
CA GLN A 1153 -51.00 140.60 -103.70
C GLN A 1153 -50.13 141.21 -104.81
N LEU A 1154 -48.82 140.96 -104.78
CA LEU A 1154 -47.87 141.52 -105.77
C LEU A 1154 -48.21 141.13 -107.22
N LYS A 1155 -48.71 139.91 -107.44
CA LYS A 1155 -49.12 139.43 -108.78
C LYS A 1155 -50.35 140.15 -109.35
N ALA A 1156 -51.21 140.73 -108.50
CA ALA A 1156 -52.43 141.40 -108.95
C ALA A 1156 -52.18 142.81 -109.53
N MET A 1157 -51.06 143.46 -109.18
CA MET A 1157 -50.73 144.78 -109.70
C MET A 1157 -50.17 144.76 -111.13
N THR A 1158 -49.38 143.74 -111.49
CA THR A 1158 -48.72 143.64 -112.80
C THR A 1158 -49.72 143.60 -113.96
N SER A 1159 -50.74 142.74 -113.85
CA SER A 1159 -51.76 142.54 -114.90
C SER A 1159 -52.62 143.79 -115.20
N LYS A 1160 -52.57 144.81 -114.33
CA LYS A 1160 -53.33 146.05 -114.49
C LYS A 1160 -52.59 147.13 -115.29
N VAL A 1161 -51.28 146.97 -115.50
CA VAL A 1161 -50.46 147.88 -116.33
C VAL A 1161 -50.62 147.52 -117.81
N GLU A 1162 -50.54 146.22 -118.15
CA GLU A 1162 -50.63 145.70 -119.52
C GLU A 1162 -51.96 146.07 -120.22
N GLN A 1163 -53.04 146.21 -119.45
CA GLN A 1163 -54.36 146.62 -119.98
C GLN A 1163 -54.44 148.10 -120.39
N LEU A 1164 -53.59 148.97 -119.83
CA LEU A 1164 -53.59 150.41 -120.15
C LEU A 1164 -52.85 150.72 -121.45
N GLU A 1165 -51.75 150.02 -121.75
CA GLU A 1165 -51.00 150.20 -123.01
C GLU A 1165 -51.82 149.77 -124.24
N ALA A 1166 -52.60 148.70 -124.12
CA ALA A 1166 -53.51 148.25 -125.18
C ALA A 1166 -54.60 149.30 -125.53
N ALA A 1167 -55.14 149.99 -124.53
CA ALA A 1167 -56.16 151.03 -124.71
C ALA A 1167 -55.61 152.26 -125.44
N LEU A 1168 -54.36 152.65 -125.15
CA LEU A 1168 -53.70 153.81 -125.75
C LEU A 1168 -53.56 153.66 -127.28
N LYS A 1169 -53.26 152.45 -127.75
CA LYS A 1169 -53.08 152.15 -129.19
C LYS A 1169 -54.39 152.25 -129.99
N SER A 1170 -55.50 151.72 -129.46
CA SER A 1170 -56.80 151.76 -130.16
C SER A 1170 -57.40 153.18 -130.28
N LEU A 1171 -56.95 154.15 -129.47
CA LEU A 1171 -57.48 155.51 -129.52
C LEU A 1171 -56.82 156.32 -130.65
N THR A 1172 -55.51 156.16 -130.85
CA THR A 1172 -54.74 156.89 -131.88
C THR A 1172 -55.22 156.58 -133.30
N GLU A 1173 -55.56 155.33 -133.59
CA GLU A 1173 -56.01 154.89 -134.93
C GLU A 1173 -57.45 155.35 -135.27
N LYS A 1174 -58.28 155.70 -134.28
CA LYS A 1174 -59.69 156.11 -134.50
C LYS A 1174 -59.88 157.60 -134.77
N VAL A 1175 -58.94 158.45 -134.38
CA VAL A 1175 -59.02 159.90 -134.63
C VAL A 1175 -58.73 160.25 -136.10
N ALA A 1176 -57.88 159.47 -136.78
CA ALA A 1176 -57.54 159.67 -138.19
C ALA A 1176 -58.70 159.42 -139.17
N ALA A 1177 -59.75 158.70 -138.76
CA ALA A 1177 -60.87 158.29 -139.62
C ALA A 1177 -62.11 159.21 -139.55
N SER A 1178 -62.15 160.18 -138.63
CA SER A 1178 -63.36 160.95 -138.31
C SER A 1178 -63.38 162.37 -138.91
N SER A 1179 -62.87 162.54 -140.13
CA SER A 1179 -62.67 163.85 -140.79
C SER A 1179 -63.37 164.03 -142.15
N SER A 1180 -64.18 163.04 -142.59
CA SER A 1180 -64.73 163.02 -143.96
C SER A 1180 -66.24 162.69 -144.06
N ALA A 1181 -66.99 162.73 -142.95
CA ALA A 1181 -68.40 162.30 -142.94
C ALA A 1181 -69.38 163.09 -142.03
N LEU A 1182 -69.19 164.40 -141.81
CA LEU A 1182 -70.34 165.32 -141.65
C LEU A 1182 -69.95 166.81 -141.76
N THR A 1183 -70.33 167.48 -142.85
CA THR A 1183 -70.57 168.94 -142.87
C THR A 1183 -71.56 169.32 -143.97
N SER A 1184 -72.76 168.72 -143.93
CA SER A 1184 -73.85 169.05 -144.84
C SER A 1184 -75.04 169.60 -144.06
N VAL A 1185 -75.46 170.82 -144.43
CA VAL A 1185 -76.66 171.55 -143.94
C VAL A 1185 -76.54 172.27 -142.59
N LYS A 1186 -76.08 173.54 -142.70
CA LYS A 1186 -76.55 174.76 -142.01
C LYS A 1186 -76.27 175.00 -140.51
N ASN A 1187 -75.82 176.25 -140.29
CA ASN A 1187 -75.79 177.05 -139.06
C ASN A 1187 -74.84 176.56 -137.95
#